data_AF-A0A517I2P9-F1
#
_entry.id   AF-A0A517I2P9-F1
#
_cell.length_a   1.000
_cell.length_b   1.000
_cell.length_c   1.000
_cell.angle_alpha   90.00
_cell.angle_beta   90.00
_cell.angle_gamma   90.00
#
_symmetry.space_group_name_H-M   'P 1'
#
loop_
_entity.id
_entity.type
_entity.pdbx_description
1 polymer ?
#
loop_
_entity_poly.entity_id
_entity_poly.type
_entity_poly.pdbx_seq_one_letter_code
_entity_poly.pdbx_strand_id
1 'polypeptide(L)'
;MSVGRNELCPCGSGKKYKKCCGVVTPITELRSRHEQKLQKEYAGWVERLNHFVGANVTSETIQEARNRFAEEVGLTQESVARPEWATHFFNWCVLDVKTGGSTLLENYIKQHGRRMEPDLRRAFAGLHLNVYEIVEVDRDVITVQQPISEEKHYLLRANTLNVVPGQLIVGRLLNLGLRDMLFSGSIILQPHVKESLLEWLRQHPEVEAAKADTSKRSYTTELYHFIVQFGEEASESEAPKQESLLRRTYALPDRKQLLKVIESNPAFELKKRDGARETWVYATRKEEHLFPNLKDALLELYEVQAEVILQDDSLILEGYAPQLDEVAELLLLLAFENEDEIRVLTSTGSRLSKGTLFITSQPTLPPKVLQWAVQTYFAEKWLVTSHEQLDDLAPLLVAATENEELHGKLHKLMEQMEQEHKIGQGLARFIRMDMLRPRLSLSNDSLHVHNLLRRPLIEGLPESVYTVHPDRLADINRFVQEMTEGKSEATVKKYDEVMNNFRSFVRGAFGPSFTWEQLRREDLVYFLVHDIFTRTDATTKTLATNLISVLTAFFKWLDKQGPYALYPVMQPLFAELKETLPESYRLRGVLEKEATQNLYSNPMAIKDITEESILVQEITSSGCTAKRANGETIKLSIGAELGATLAADWMIHGLFGQGEDGTWRLYGTPEVYPPVIAQVLGAPTGVLV
;
A
#
# COMPACT_ATOMS: atom_id res chain seq x y z
N MET A 1 -41.44 32.01 -2.94
CA MET A 1 -41.36 31.37 -1.61
C MET A 1 -40.11 30.51 -1.59
N SER A 2 -39.09 30.89 -0.83
CA SER A 2 -37.87 30.10 -0.65
C SER A 2 -38.08 29.08 0.48
N VAL A 3 -37.84 27.80 0.21
CA VAL A 3 -37.93 26.74 1.23
C VAL A 3 -36.99 27.06 2.40
N GLY A 4 -37.50 26.98 3.62
CA GLY A 4 -36.75 27.25 4.84
C GLY A 4 -35.61 26.24 5.04
N ARG A 5 -34.43 26.70 5.46
CA ARG A 5 -33.20 25.89 5.58
C ARG A 5 -33.36 24.60 6.43
N ASN A 6 -34.30 24.58 7.37
CA ASN A 6 -34.62 23.43 8.22
C ASN A 6 -35.88 22.64 7.81
N GLU A 7 -36.61 23.10 6.78
CA GLU A 7 -37.78 22.41 6.23
C GLU A 7 -37.38 21.21 5.38
N LEU A 8 -38.30 20.32 5.04
CA LEU A 8 -38.02 19.16 4.19
C LEU A 8 -37.62 19.59 2.77
N CYS A 9 -36.62 18.94 2.15
CA CYS A 9 -36.21 19.32 0.79
C CYS A 9 -37.35 19.03 -0.21
N PRO A 10 -37.69 19.99 -1.09
CA PRO A 10 -38.72 19.81 -2.11
C PRO A 10 -38.39 18.75 -3.17
N CYS A 11 -37.18 18.18 -3.20
CA CYS A 11 -36.85 17.07 -4.10
C CYS A 11 -37.48 15.73 -3.70
N GLY A 12 -38.18 15.66 -2.55
CA GLY A 12 -38.85 14.45 -2.09
C GLY A 12 -37.97 13.47 -1.32
N SER A 13 -36.73 13.84 -0.97
CA SER A 13 -35.78 12.96 -0.27
C SER A 13 -36.09 12.71 1.21
N GLY A 14 -37.09 13.36 1.79
CA GLY A 14 -37.43 13.26 3.22
C GLY A 14 -36.41 13.89 4.19
N LYS A 15 -35.31 14.47 3.70
CA LYS A 15 -34.26 15.12 4.51
C LYS A 15 -34.54 16.62 4.65
N LYS A 16 -34.06 17.26 5.73
CA LYS A 16 -34.07 18.74 5.85
C LYS A 16 -33.28 19.36 4.69
N TYR A 17 -33.74 20.48 4.14
CA TYR A 17 -33.19 21.16 2.95
C TYR A 17 -31.67 21.34 3.08
N LYS A 18 -31.18 21.86 4.22
CA LYS A 18 -29.73 22.00 4.49
C LYS A 18 -28.90 20.72 4.52
N LYS A 19 -29.52 19.55 4.64
CA LYS A 19 -28.88 18.22 4.65
C LYS A 19 -29.15 17.45 3.35
N CYS A 20 -29.74 18.10 2.36
CA CYS A 20 -30.02 17.52 1.05
C CYS A 20 -29.69 18.52 -0.05
N CYS A 21 -30.68 19.14 -0.68
CA CYS A 21 -30.47 20.02 -1.84
C CYS A 21 -29.84 21.39 -1.48
N GLY A 22 -29.89 21.75 -0.20
CA GLY A 22 -29.22 22.91 0.38
C GLY A 22 -27.84 22.57 0.96
N VAL A 23 -27.34 21.36 0.77
CA VAL A 23 -25.91 21.07 0.93
C VAL A 23 -25.22 21.70 -0.29
N VAL A 24 -24.60 22.85 -0.06
CA VAL A 24 -23.61 23.36 -1.00
C VAL A 24 -22.39 22.47 -0.80
N THR A 25 -22.33 21.33 -1.50
CA THR A 25 -21.08 20.57 -1.59
C THR A 25 -20.06 21.55 -2.15
N PRO A 26 -18.99 21.88 -1.41
CA PRO A 26 -17.98 22.80 -1.90
C PRO A 26 -17.55 22.34 -3.29
N ILE A 27 -17.46 23.26 -4.26
CA ILE A 27 -17.04 22.92 -5.63
C ILE A 27 -15.73 22.13 -5.61
N THR A 28 -14.85 22.41 -4.64
CA THR A 28 -13.61 21.67 -4.37
C THR A 28 -13.84 20.19 -4.04
N GLU A 29 -14.85 19.86 -3.24
CA GLU A 29 -15.18 18.47 -2.88
C GLU A 29 -15.84 17.71 -4.04
N LEU A 30 -16.68 18.38 -4.85
CA LEU A 30 -17.22 17.79 -6.08
C LEU A 30 -16.12 17.53 -7.12
N ARG A 31 -15.22 18.49 -7.31
CA ARG A 31 -14.08 18.37 -8.22
C ARG A 31 -13.11 17.28 -7.77
N SER A 32 -12.85 17.15 -6.47
CA SER A 32 -11.99 16.08 -5.93
C SER A 32 -12.61 14.68 -6.12
N ARG A 33 -13.92 14.52 -5.91
CA ARG A 33 -14.61 13.24 -6.19
C ARG A 33 -14.60 12.89 -7.68
N HIS A 34 -14.74 13.88 -8.55
CA HIS A 34 -14.66 13.69 -10.00
C HIS A 34 -13.25 13.30 -10.43
N GLU A 35 -12.22 14.00 -9.94
CA GLU A 35 -10.81 13.67 -10.16
C GLU A 35 -10.48 12.22 -9.75
N GLN A 36 -10.92 11.79 -8.56
CA GLN A 36 -10.75 10.40 -8.09
C GLN A 36 -11.45 9.37 -8.98
N LYS A 37 -12.62 9.71 -9.54
CA LYS A 37 -13.33 8.85 -10.47
C LYS A 37 -12.55 8.71 -11.78
N LEU A 38 -12.08 9.82 -12.36
CA LEU A 38 -11.29 9.81 -13.59
C LEU A 38 -9.98 9.05 -13.42
N GLN A 39 -9.31 9.20 -12.26
CA GLN A 39 -8.09 8.47 -11.93
C GLN A 39 -8.31 6.95 -11.86
N LYS A 40 -9.44 6.49 -11.31
CA LYS A 40 -9.78 5.06 -11.26
C LYS A 40 -10.10 4.49 -12.64
N GLU A 41 -10.86 5.21 -13.44
CA GLU A 41 -11.22 4.76 -14.80
C GLU A 41 -10.00 4.71 -15.73
N TYR A 42 -9.04 5.63 -15.57
CA TYR A 42 -7.83 5.73 -16.38
C TYR A 42 -7.09 4.40 -16.54
N ALA A 43 -6.81 3.69 -15.43
CA ALA A 43 -6.00 2.46 -15.46
C ALA A 43 -6.61 1.39 -16.38
N GLY A 44 -7.93 1.16 -16.27
CA GLY A 44 -8.63 0.20 -17.14
C GLY A 44 -8.72 0.65 -18.60
N TRP A 45 -8.68 1.95 -18.89
CA TRP A 45 -8.65 2.46 -20.26
C TRP A 45 -7.28 2.30 -20.92
N VAL A 46 -6.18 2.42 -20.16
CA VAL A 46 -4.81 2.15 -20.64
C VAL A 46 -4.63 0.67 -20.96
N GLU A 47 -5.09 -0.23 -20.09
CA GLU A 47 -5.01 -1.68 -20.32
C GLU A 47 -5.75 -2.08 -21.60
N ARG A 48 -6.97 -1.57 -21.80
CA ARG A 48 -7.75 -1.79 -23.03
C ARG A 48 -7.09 -1.19 -24.27
N LEU A 49 -6.39 -0.06 -24.14
CA LEU A 49 -5.62 0.53 -25.23
C LEU A 49 -4.44 -0.39 -25.61
N ASN A 50 -3.72 -0.95 -24.64
CA ASN A 50 -2.64 -1.90 -24.89
C ASN A 50 -3.14 -3.16 -25.62
N HIS A 51 -4.29 -3.71 -25.19
CA HIS A 51 -4.91 -4.84 -25.88
C HIS A 51 -5.35 -4.48 -27.31
N PHE A 52 -5.94 -3.29 -27.50
CA PHE A 52 -6.31 -2.79 -28.82
C PHE A 52 -5.10 -2.68 -29.75
N VAL A 53 -3.98 -2.15 -29.26
CA VAL A 53 -2.73 -2.05 -30.04
C VAL A 53 -2.22 -3.45 -30.42
N GLY A 54 -2.18 -4.39 -29.47
CA GLY A 54 -1.75 -5.77 -29.74
C GLY A 54 -2.63 -6.52 -30.75
N ALA A 55 -3.93 -6.20 -30.80
CA ALA A 55 -4.87 -6.81 -31.74
C ALA A 55 -4.89 -6.17 -33.14
N ASN A 56 -4.44 -4.91 -33.27
CA ASN A 56 -4.59 -4.12 -34.50
C ASN A 56 -3.25 -3.78 -35.19
N VAL A 57 -2.11 -4.14 -34.60
CA VAL A 57 -0.78 -3.86 -35.16
C VAL A 57 0.03 -5.15 -35.27
N THR A 58 0.62 -5.40 -36.43
CA THR A 58 1.46 -6.58 -36.65
C THR A 58 2.83 -6.41 -36.00
N SER A 59 3.48 -7.53 -35.66
CA SER A 59 4.85 -7.51 -35.14
C SER A 59 5.86 -6.87 -36.10
N GLU A 60 5.63 -7.01 -37.41
CA GLU A 60 6.45 -6.39 -38.46
C GLU A 60 6.36 -4.86 -38.41
N THR A 61 5.14 -4.31 -38.35
CA THR A 61 4.93 -2.85 -38.24
C THR A 61 5.51 -2.27 -36.94
N ILE A 62 5.41 -3.00 -35.82
CA ILE A 62 6.05 -2.59 -34.56
C ILE A 62 7.57 -2.58 -34.69
N GLN A 63 8.16 -3.58 -35.37
CA GLN A 63 9.59 -3.65 -35.57
C GLN A 63 10.09 -2.54 -36.50
N GLU A 64 9.37 -2.22 -37.56
CA GLU A 64 9.67 -1.06 -38.43
C GLU A 64 9.60 0.26 -37.66
N ALA A 65 8.55 0.46 -36.86
CA ALA A 65 8.41 1.65 -36.02
C ALA A 65 9.54 1.74 -35.00
N ARG A 66 9.94 0.62 -34.39
CA ARG A 66 11.08 0.56 -33.46
C ARG A 66 12.38 0.92 -34.17
N ASN A 67 12.55 0.43 -35.40
CA ASN A 67 13.73 0.72 -36.19
C ASN A 67 13.88 2.22 -36.45
N ARG A 68 12.79 2.83 -36.90
CA ARG A 68 12.71 4.28 -37.15
C ARG A 68 12.93 5.09 -35.89
N PHE A 69 12.30 4.71 -34.76
CA PHE A 69 12.47 5.41 -33.49
C PHE A 69 13.93 5.40 -33.04
N ALA A 70 14.62 4.26 -33.13
CA ALA A 70 16.02 4.15 -32.76
C ALA A 70 16.90 5.08 -33.63
N GLU A 71 16.67 5.09 -34.95
CA GLU A 71 17.41 5.94 -35.88
C GLU A 71 17.17 7.43 -35.62
N GLU A 72 15.91 7.87 -35.49
CA GLU A 72 15.54 9.27 -35.27
C GLU A 72 15.99 9.80 -33.91
N VAL A 73 16.04 8.95 -32.87
CA VAL A 73 16.47 9.35 -31.52
C VAL A 73 17.99 9.24 -31.35
N GLY A 74 18.69 8.49 -32.22
CA GLY A 74 20.12 8.23 -32.08
C GLY A 74 20.45 7.10 -31.08
N LEU A 75 19.58 6.09 -30.98
CA LEU A 75 19.73 4.93 -30.12
C LEU A 75 20.00 3.65 -30.94
N THR A 76 20.58 2.63 -30.30
CA THR A 76 20.62 1.28 -30.89
C THR A 76 19.28 0.57 -30.77
N GLN A 77 19.00 -0.41 -31.65
CA GLN A 77 17.78 -1.23 -31.56
C GLN A 77 17.66 -1.94 -30.21
N GLU A 78 18.79 -2.37 -29.64
CA GLU A 78 18.85 -3.01 -28.34
C GLU A 78 18.51 -2.02 -27.21
N SER A 79 18.97 -0.77 -27.29
CA SER A 79 18.66 0.28 -26.31
C SER A 79 17.17 0.59 -26.24
N VAL A 80 16.48 0.65 -27.40
CA VAL A 80 15.04 0.94 -27.47
C VAL A 80 14.20 -0.19 -26.85
N ALA A 81 14.71 -1.43 -26.85
CA ALA A 81 14.03 -2.57 -26.25
C ALA A 81 14.19 -2.64 -24.72
N ARG A 82 15.11 -1.86 -24.13
CA ARG A 82 15.31 -1.86 -22.67
C ARG A 82 14.17 -1.14 -21.96
N PRO A 83 13.87 -1.50 -20.69
CA PRO A 83 12.75 -0.92 -19.94
C PRO A 83 12.76 0.61 -19.88
N GLU A 84 13.94 1.24 -19.86
CA GLU A 84 14.09 2.70 -19.81
C GLU A 84 13.51 3.39 -21.04
N TRP A 85 13.62 2.79 -22.24
CA TRP A 85 13.17 3.38 -23.51
C TRP A 85 11.91 2.73 -24.09
N ALA A 86 11.57 1.51 -23.68
CA ALA A 86 10.41 0.78 -24.18
C ALA A 86 9.09 1.54 -23.99
N THR A 87 8.92 2.21 -22.84
CA THR A 87 7.73 3.02 -22.57
C THR A 87 7.66 4.27 -23.46
N HIS A 88 8.80 4.93 -23.70
CA HIS A 88 8.86 6.11 -24.58
C HIS A 88 8.58 5.76 -26.04
N PHE A 89 9.14 4.65 -26.51
CA PHE A 89 8.85 4.09 -27.83
C PHE A 89 7.35 3.78 -27.98
N PHE A 90 6.76 3.06 -27.01
CA PHE A 90 5.35 2.69 -27.06
C PHE A 90 4.45 3.93 -27.10
N ASN A 91 4.72 4.92 -26.24
CA ASN A 91 3.98 6.17 -26.22
C ASN A 91 4.07 6.92 -27.55
N TRP A 92 5.26 7.07 -28.12
CA TRP A 92 5.42 7.70 -29.44
C TRP A 92 4.64 6.91 -30.52
N CYS A 93 4.80 5.59 -30.55
CA CYS A 93 4.16 4.72 -31.55
C CYS A 93 2.63 4.79 -31.48
N VAL A 94 2.05 4.90 -30.28
CA VAL A 94 0.59 4.88 -30.08
C VAL A 94 -0.04 6.26 -30.16
N LEU A 95 0.64 7.28 -29.64
CA LEU A 95 0.07 8.62 -29.42
C LEU A 95 0.43 9.60 -30.53
N ASP A 96 1.57 9.42 -31.21
CA ASP A 96 2.15 10.42 -32.11
C ASP A 96 2.24 9.91 -33.57
N VAL A 97 2.50 8.61 -33.78
CA VAL A 97 2.59 8.04 -35.14
C VAL A 97 1.21 7.92 -35.79
N LYS A 98 1.05 8.52 -36.99
CA LYS A 98 -0.17 8.42 -37.79
C LYS A 98 -0.05 7.33 -38.86
N THR A 99 -0.99 6.40 -38.85
CA THR A 99 -1.14 5.36 -39.87
C THR A 99 -2.48 5.56 -40.57
N GLY A 100 -2.45 5.89 -41.86
CA GLY A 100 -3.68 6.21 -42.61
C GLY A 100 -4.37 7.52 -42.19
N GLY A 101 -3.60 8.49 -41.67
CA GLY A 101 -4.07 9.83 -41.32
C GLY A 101 -4.52 10.03 -39.87
N SER A 102 -4.54 8.97 -39.06
CA SER A 102 -4.86 9.04 -37.61
C SER A 102 -3.92 8.17 -36.78
N THR A 103 -3.78 8.49 -35.49
CA THR A 103 -2.98 7.69 -34.54
C THR A 103 -3.74 6.46 -34.04
N LEU A 104 -3.03 5.50 -33.43
CA LEU A 104 -3.65 4.34 -32.79
C LEU A 104 -4.58 4.76 -31.64
N LEU A 105 -4.19 5.77 -30.87
CA LEU A 105 -5.05 6.36 -29.84
C LEU A 105 -6.31 6.99 -30.44
N GLU A 106 -6.19 7.77 -31.51
CA GLU A 106 -7.35 8.39 -32.18
C GLU A 106 -8.33 7.32 -32.70
N ASN A 107 -7.81 6.25 -33.30
CA ASN A 107 -8.59 5.10 -33.74
C ASN A 107 -9.28 4.39 -32.58
N TYR A 108 -8.57 4.17 -31.48
CA TYR A 108 -9.12 3.57 -30.27
C TYR A 108 -10.24 4.43 -29.67
N ILE A 109 -10.04 5.73 -29.52
CA ILE A 109 -11.05 6.67 -29.01
C ILE A 109 -12.26 6.71 -29.94
N LYS A 110 -12.05 6.66 -31.27
CA LYS A 110 -13.15 6.64 -32.25
C LYS A 110 -14.01 5.38 -32.12
N GLN A 111 -13.40 4.22 -31.91
CA GLN A 111 -14.11 2.93 -31.82
C GLN A 111 -14.72 2.67 -30.44
N HIS A 112 -14.00 2.97 -29.36
CA HIS A 112 -14.36 2.59 -27.99
C HIS A 112 -14.71 3.77 -27.08
N GLY A 113 -14.32 4.99 -27.45
CA GLY A 113 -14.48 6.19 -26.61
C GLY A 113 -15.91 6.68 -26.40
N ARG A 114 -16.94 6.05 -27.01
CA ARG A 114 -18.36 6.34 -26.67
C ARG A 114 -18.72 5.90 -25.25
N ARG A 115 -18.04 4.90 -24.71
CA ARG A 115 -18.25 4.38 -23.34
C ARG A 115 -17.33 5.01 -22.31
N MET A 116 -16.38 5.84 -22.75
CA MET A 116 -15.45 6.56 -21.90
C MET A 116 -16.12 7.81 -21.33
N GLU A 117 -15.82 8.14 -20.08
CA GLU A 117 -16.24 9.40 -19.48
C GLU A 117 -15.75 10.59 -20.36
N PRO A 118 -16.60 11.59 -20.66
CA PRO A 118 -16.26 12.67 -21.59
C PRO A 118 -15.00 13.49 -21.27
N ASP A 119 -14.73 13.81 -20.00
CA ASP A 119 -13.50 14.46 -19.56
C ASP A 119 -12.29 13.56 -19.76
N LEU A 120 -12.38 12.28 -19.40
CA LEU A 120 -11.28 11.34 -19.63
C LEU A 120 -10.99 11.19 -21.13
N ARG A 121 -12.03 11.16 -21.97
CA ARG A 121 -11.90 11.14 -23.43
C ARG A 121 -11.19 12.37 -23.98
N ARG A 122 -11.54 13.55 -23.46
CA ARG A 122 -10.84 14.81 -23.79
C ARG A 122 -9.39 14.76 -23.35
N ALA A 123 -9.13 14.26 -22.14
CA ALA A 123 -7.79 14.12 -21.59
C ALA A 123 -6.90 13.23 -22.45
N PHE A 124 -7.38 12.04 -22.85
CA PHE A 124 -6.65 11.16 -23.77
C PHE A 124 -6.40 11.82 -25.13
N ALA A 125 -7.40 12.51 -25.69
CA ALA A 125 -7.23 13.22 -26.97
C ALA A 125 -6.19 14.35 -26.88
N GLY A 126 -6.03 14.98 -25.72
CA GLY A 126 -5.10 16.07 -25.46
C GLY A 126 -3.66 15.64 -25.13
N LEU A 127 -3.39 14.35 -24.93
CA LEU A 127 -2.04 13.86 -24.60
C LEU A 127 -1.03 14.20 -25.70
N HIS A 128 -0.03 15.02 -25.36
CA HIS A 128 1.12 15.34 -26.21
C HIS A 128 2.35 15.52 -25.31
N LEU A 129 3.55 15.27 -25.86
CA LEU A 129 4.80 15.42 -25.12
C LEU A 129 5.13 16.90 -24.95
N ASN A 130 5.47 17.35 -23.75
CA ASN A 130 5.87 18.74 -23.55
C ASN A 130 6.90 18.83 -22.42
N VAL A 131 7.41 20.03 -22.18
CA VAL A 131 8.40 20.34 -21.16
C VAL A 131 7.78 21.24 -20.10
N TYR A 132 7.97 20.89 -18.83
CA TYR A 132 7.48 21.66 -17.70
C TYR A 132 8.56 21.85 -16.65
N GLU A 133 8.82 23.08 -16.24
CA GLU A 133 9.67 23.39 -15.11
C GLU A 133 8.90 23.21 -13.80
N ILE A 134 9.50 22.53 -12.83
CA ILE A 134 8.95 22.41 -11.49
C ILE A 134 9.21 23.71 -10.74
N VAL A 135 8.13 24.40 -10.39
CA VAL A 135 8.18 25.70 -9.72
C VAL A 135 8.01 25.54 -8.21
N GLU A 136 7.14 24.62 -7.79
CA GLU A 136 6.81 24.40 -6.38
C GLU A 136 6.46 22.93 -6.13
N VAL A 137 6.87 22.40 -4.99
CA VAL A 137 6.62 21.01 -4.59
C VAL A 137 5.97 21.00 -3.21
N ASP A 138 4.68 20.69 -3.18
CA ASP A 138 3.90 20.51 -1.96
C ASP A 138 3.73 19.02 -1.60
N ARG A 139 3.03 18.75 -0.49
CA ARG A 139 2.74 17.39 -0.02
C ARG A 139 1.98 16.55 -1.04
N ASP A 140 0.92 17.09 -1.65
CA ASP A 140 0.00 16.35 -2.52
C ASP A 140 -0.04 16.89 -3.97
N VAL A 141 0.64 18.00 -4.24
CA VAL A 141 0.62 18.70 -5.53
C VAL A 141 2.02 19.15 -5.92
N ILE A 142 2.34 19.06 -7.21
CA ILE A 142 3.53 19.69 -7.79
C ILE A 142 3.03 20.77 -8.74
N THR A 143 3.45 22.02 -8.52
CA THR A 143 3.17 23.10 -9.47
C THR A 143 4.28 23.12 -10.51
N VAL A 144 3.90 22.90 -11.77
CA VAL A 144 4.82 22.97 -12.90
C VAL A 144 4.39 24.06 -13.86
N GLN A 145 5.32 24.58 -14.65
CA GLN A 145 5.08 25.66 -15.59
C GLN A 145 5.75 25.38 -16.93
N GLN A 146 5.04 25.62 -18.02
CA GLN A 146 5.63 25.53 -19.35
C GLN A 146 6.63 26.69 -19.54
N PRO A 147 7.91 26.46 -19.88
CA PRO A 147 8.96 27.48 -19.79
C PRO A 147 8.87 28.67 -20.78
N ILE A 148 8.07 28.57 -21.84
CA ILE A 148 7.88 29.58 -22.90
C ILE A 148 6.53 30.29 -22.80
N SER A 149 5.43 29.54 -22.72
CA SER A 149 4.07 30.07 -22.62
C SER A 149 3.71 30.48 -21.20
N GLU A 150 4.54 30.10 -20.22
CA GLU A 150 4.36 30.36 -18.79
C GLU A 150 3.06 29.77 -18.22
N GLU A 151 2.42 28.84 -18.95
CA GLU A 151 1.20 28.17 -18.49
C GLU A 151 1.49 27.28 -17.29
N LYS A 152 0.72 27.47 -16.21
CA LYS A 152 0.87 26.70 -14.97
C LYS A 152 -0.07 25.51 -14.93
N HIS A 153 0.48 24.40 -14.47
CA HIS A 153 -0.21 23.13 -14.26
C HIS A 153 -0.01 22.65 -12.83
N TYR A 154 -1.03 21.98 -12.28
CA TYR A 154 -1.00 21.43 -10.93
C TYR A 154 -1.05 19.91 -11.05
N LEU A 155 0.05 19.24 -10.77
CA LEU A 155 0.17 17.79 -10.91
C LEU A 155 -0.20 17.10 -9.61
N LEU A 156 -0.94 15.99 -9.68
CA LEU A 156 -1.04 15.03 -8.59
C LEU A 156 0.35 14.46 -8.28
N ARG A 157 0.79 14.58 -7.04
CA ARG A 157 2.06 14.00 -6.61
C ARG A 157 1.90 12.50 -6.39
N ALA A 158 2.63 11.69 -7.16
CA ALA A 158 2.82 10.29 -6.85
C ALA A 158 3.87 10.16 -5.73
N ASN A 159 3.61 9.32 -4.72
CA ASN A 159 4.52 9.13 -3.57
C ASN A 159 5.93 8.65 -3.98
N THR A 160 6.10 8.15 -5.20
CA THR A 160 7.35 7.61 -5.74
C THR A 160 8.18 8.63 -6.54
N LEU A 161 7.63 9.82 -6.83
CA LEU A 161 8.31 10.82 -7.65
C LEU A 161 9.07 11.83 -6.76
N ASN A 162 10.40 11.68 -6.69
CA ASN A 162 11.28 12.59 -5.98
C ASN A 162 11.78 13.70 -6.92
N VAL A 163 11.23 14.90 -6.76
CA VAL A 163 11.59 16.07 -7.56
C VAL A 163 11.75 17.31 -6.69
N VAL A 164 12.57 18.24 -7.15
CA VAL A 164 12.82 19.54 -6.49
C VAL A 164 12.55 20.70 -7.46
N PRO A 165 12.21 21.90 -6.95
CA PRO A 165 12.09 23.09 -7.78
C PRO A 165 13.32 23.34 -8.65
N GLY A 166 13.11 23.78 -9.88
CA GLY A 166 14.14 24.03 -10.89
C GLY A 166 14.44 22.82 -11.80
N GLN A 167 14.01 21.60 -11.44
CA GLN A 167 14.07 20.46 -12.34
C GLN A 167 13.03 20.57 -13.46
N LEU A 168 13.29 19.91 -14.58
CA LEU A 168 12.43 19.92 -15.75
C LEU A 168 11.81 18.54 -15.96
N ILE A 169 10.52 18.51 -16.27
CA ILE A 169 9.78 17.32 -16.63
C ILE A 169 9.54 17.34 -18.12
N VAL A 170 10.05 16.33 -18.84
CA VAL A 170 9.67 16.05 -20.22
C VAL A 170 8.64 14.92 -20.19
N GLY A 171 7.37 15.24 -20.38
CA GLY A 171 6.28 14.32 -20.11
C GLY A 171 4.96 14.71 -20.75
N ARG A 172 3.96 13.84 -20.61
CA ARG A 172 2.59 14.10 -21.06
C ARG A 172 1.70 14.29 -19.84
N LEU A 173 0.83 15.30 -19.86
CA LEU A 173 -0.09 15.58 -18.77
C LEU A 173 -1.49 15.10 -19.12
N LEU A 174 -2.07 14.27 -18.25
CA LEU A 174 -3.45 13.80 -18.35
C LEU A 174 -4.34 14.66 -17.44
N ASN A 175 -5.24 15.44 -18.02
CA ASN A 175 -6.12 16.32 -17.26
C ASN A 175 -7.26 15.55 -16.56
N LEU A 176 -7.37 15.67 -15.24
CA LEU A 176 -8.43 15.07 -14.43
C LEU A 176 -9.47 16.11 -13.97
N GLY A 177 -9.59 17.23 -14.69
CA GLY A 177 -10.53 18.31 -14.44
C GLY A 177 -10.09 19.31 -13.36
N LEU A 178 -9.56 18.84 -12.23
CA LEU A 178 -9.04 19.70 -11.15
C LEU A 178 -7.52 19.86 -11.22
N ARG A 179 -6.80 18.74 -11.27
CA ARG A 179 -5.35 18.65 -11.42
C ARG A 179 -5.03 17.77 -12.61
N ASP A 180 -3.80 17.90 -13.09
CA ASP A 180 -3.24 17.00 -14.08
C ASP A 180 -2.56 15.82 -13.37
N MET A 181 -2.39 14.71 -14.09
CA MET A 181 -1.61 13.57 -13.67
C MET A 181 -0.49 13.34 -14.68
N LEU A 182 0.71 13.05 -14.18
CA LEU A 182 1.84 12.72 -15.06
C LEU A 182 1.60 11.36 -15.71
N PHE A 183 1.56 11.33 -17.04
CA PHE A 183 1.41 10.10 -17.80
C PHE A 183 2.72 9.28 -17.76
N SER A 184 2.62 7.96 -17.87
CA SER A 184 3.78 7.07 -17.84
C SER A 184 4.78 7.41 -18.96
N GLY A 185 6.08 7.17 -18.73
CA GLY A 185 7.13 7.51 -19.68
C GLY A 185 7.44 9.01 -19.72
N SER A 186 7.65 9.61 -18.55
CA SER A 186 8.14 10.98 -18.38
C SER A 186 9.59 10.96 -17.90
N ILE A 187 10.40 11.92 -18.35
CA ILE A 187 11.83 12.06 -18.03
C ILE A 187 12.00 13.29 -17.13
N ILE A 188 12.79 13.15 -16.07
CA ILE A 188 13.21 14.28 -15.24
C ILE A 188 14.62 14.69 -15.65
N LEU A 189 14.77 15.94 -16.08
CA LEU A 189 16.04 16.54 -16.44
C LEU A 189 16.54 17.48 -15.34
N GLN A 190 17.85 17.53 -15.19
CA GLN A 190 18.51 18.38 -14.21
C GLN A 190 18.50 19.86 -14.65
N PRO A 191 18.55 20.82 -13.70
CA PRO A 191 18.41 22.25 -14.00
C PRO A 191 19.44 22.80 -14.98
N HIS A 192 20.63 22.20 -15.08
CA HIS A 192 21.70 22.66 -15.97
C HIS A 192 21.34 22.55 -17.47
N VAL A 193 20.40 21.68 -17.84
CA VAL A 193 19.94 21.50 -19.24
C VAL A 193 18.98 22.62 -19.67
N LYS A 194 18.49 23.44 -18.72
CA LYS A 194 17.41 24.40 -18.92
C LYS A 194 17.64 25.39 -20.06
N GLU A 195 18.79 26.06 -20.10
CA GLU A 195 19.06 27.10 -21.10
C GLU A 195 19.10 26.52 -22.52
N SER A 196 19.74 25.37 -22.70
CA SER A 196 19.79 24.67 -23.98
C SER A 196 18.41 24.18 -24.42
N LEU A 197 17.62 23.66 -23.48
CA LEU A 197 16.26 23.18 -23.77
C LEU A 197 15.32 24.34 -24.10
N LEU A 198 15.45 25.48 -23.43
CA LEU A 198 14.71 26.69 -23.74
C LEU A 198 15.00 27.18 -25.16
N GLU A 199 16.26 27.17 -25.57
CA GLU A 199 16.63 27.56 -26.93
C GLU A 199 16.07 26.57 -27.96
N TRP A 200 16.15 25.27 -27.67
CA TRP A 200 15.52 24.25 -28.51
C TRP A 200 14.00 24.46 -28.64
N LEU A 201 13.29 24.73 -27.53
CA LEU A 201 11.85 24.98 -27.54
C LEU A 201 11.46 26.23 -28.35
N ARG A 202 12.27 27.30 -28.35
CA ARG A 202 12.03 28.49 -29.19
C ARG A 202 12.12 28.18 -30.68
N GLN A 203 12.94 27.21 -31.05
CA GLN A 203 13.11 26.77 -32.43
C GLN A 203 12.02 25.79 -32.89
N HIS A 204 11.29 25.16 -31.95
CA HIS A 204 10.23 24.18 -32.20
C HIS A 204 8.87 24.65 -31.63
N PRO A 205 8.26 25.72 -32.17
CA PRO A 205 6.98 26.25 -31.69
C PRO A 205 5.81 25.25 -31.83
N GLU A 206 5.96 24.22 -32.66
CA GLU A 206 5.01 23.12 -32.79
C GLU A 206 4.77 22.33 -31.49
N VAL A 207 5.72 22.36 -30.55
CA VAL A 207 5.57 21.75 -29.22
C VAL A 207 4.35 22.30 -28.50
N GLU A 208 4.19 23.63 -28.50
CA GLU A 208 3.01 24.29 -27.92
C GLU A 208 1.78 24.18 -28.82
N ALA A 209 1.96 24.25 -30.15
CA ALA A 209 0.86 24.12 -31.09
C ALA A 209 0.17 22.74 -31.02
N ALA A 210 0.90 21.70 -30.60
CA ALA A 210 0.40 20.33 -30.46
C ALA A 210 -0.71 20.15 -29.43
N LYS A 211 -0.85 21.12 -28.50
CA LYS A 211 -1.99 21.20 -27.58
C LYS A 211 -3.32 21.38 -28.32
N ALA A 212 -3.33 22.18 -29.38
CA ALA A 212 -4.54 22.53 -30.15
C ALA A 212 -4.68 21.73 -31.46
N ASP A 213 -3.57 21.20 -31.99
CA ASP A 213 -3.53 20.50 -33.27
C ASP A 213 -2.68 19.23 -33.19
N THR A 214 -3.33 18.06 -33.19
CA THR A 214 -2.63 16.76 -33.13
C THR A 214 -1.74 16.49 -34.34
N SER A 215 -1.90 17.23 -35.46
CA SER A 215 -0.99 17.14 -36.60
C SER A 215 0.40 17.73 -36.33
N LYS A 216 0.56 18.50 -35.26
CA LYS A 216 1.82 19.14 -34.86
C LYS A 216 2.69 18.30 -33.93
N ARG A 217 2.29 17.06 -33.59
CA ARG A 217 3.05 16.13 -32.72
C ARG A 217 4.26 15.46 -33.38
N SER A 218 4.90 16.12 -34.34
CA SER A 218 6.01 15.54 -35.12
C SER A 218 7.38 15.64 -34.44
N TYR A 219 7.51 16.45 -33.39
CA TYR A 219 8.78 16.77 -32.72
C TYR A 219 9.24 15.74 -31.67
N THR A 220 8.43 14.72 -31.36
CA THR A 220 8.69 13.82 -30.23
C THR A 220 10.06 13.14 -30.31
N THR A 221 10.45 12.63 -31.48
CA THR A 221 11.75 11.95 -31.66
C THR A 221 12.92 12.94 -31.67
N GLU A 222 12.75 14.14 -32.22
CA GLU A 222 13.74 15.22 -32.15
C GLU A 222 13.98 15.70 -30.72
N LEU A 223 12.93 15.80 -29.89
CA LEU A 223 13.07 16.14 -28.47
C LEU A 223 13.78 15.03 -27.69
N TYR A 224 13.48 13.75 -27.96
CA TYR A 224 14.23 12.66 -27.35
C TYR A 224 15.68 12.61 -27.85
N HIS A 225 15.93 12.90 -29.11
CA HIS A 225 17.27 12.99 -29.68
C HIS A 225 18.10 14.05 -28.98
N PHE A 226 17.52 15.25 -28.78
CA PHE A 226 18.12 16.30 -27.97
C PHE A 226 18.50 15.78 -26.57
N ILE A 227 17.59 15.08 -25.88
CA ILE A 227 17.85 14.55 -24.54
C ILE A 227 19.00 13.53 -24.53
N VAL A 228 19.07 12.65 -25.54
CA VAL A 228 20.14 11.64 -25.66
C VAL A 228 21.49 12.30 -25.91
N GLN A 229 21.57 13.30 -26.80
CA GLN A 229 22.81 14.01 -27.09
C GLN A 229 23.37 14.75 -25.87
N PHE A 230 22.50 15.37 -25.05
CA PHE A 230 22.90 15.97 -23.78
C PHE A 230 23.32 14.92 -22.73
N GLY A 231 22.77 13.71 -22.80
CA GLY A 231 23.22 12.58 -21.98
C GLY A 231 24.58 12.03 -22.41
N GLU A 232 24.89 12.03 -23.71
CA GLU A 232 26.16 11.53 -24.26
C GLU A 232 27.34 12.47 -24.01
N GLU A 233 27.16 13.79 -24.08
CA GLU A 233 28.19 14.78 -23.70
C GLU A 233 28.62 14.68 -22.23
N ALA A 234 27.74 14.16 -21.36
CA ALA A 234 28.05 13.84 -19.96
C ALA A 234 28.62 12.42 -19.77
N SER A 235 28.47 11.52 -20.75
CA SER A 235 28.78 10.08 -20.63
C SER A 235 30.06 9.61 -21.34
N GLU A 236 30.71 10.44 -22.18
CA GLU A 236 32.07 10.15 -22.69
C GLU A 236 33.16 10.31 -21.61
N SER A 237 32.77 10.76 -20.42
CA SER A 237 33.55 10.64 -19.18
C SER A 237 32.88 9.62 -18.27
N GLU A 238 33.34 8.37 -18.36
CA GLU A 238 33.10 7.26 -17.42
C GLU A 238 31.92 6.31 -17.75
N ALA A 239 32.27 5.18 -18.40
CA ALA A 239 31.62 3.92 -18.09
C ALA A 239 31.64 3.70 -16.56
N PRO A 240 30.59 3.14 -15.92
CA PRO A 240 30.55 3.02 -14.47
C PRO A 240 31.67 2.09 -14.02
N LYS A 241 32.77 2.69 -13.58
CA LYS A 241 33.68 2.04 -12.65
C LYS A 241 32.82 1.62 -11.47
N GLN A 242 33.08 0.43 -10.98
CA GLN A 242 32.55 -0.03 -9.71
C GLN A 242 32.99 1.01 -8.67
N GLU A 243 32.11 1.96 -8.31
CA GLU A 243 32.44 3.04 -7.39
C GLU A 243 32.94 2.40 -6.10
N SER A 244 34.18 2.72 -5.74
CA SER A 244 34.76 2.27 -4.50
C SER A 244 34.00 2.92 -3.35
N LEU A 245 33.71 2.15 -2.30
CA LEU A 245 33.17 2.71 -1.07
C LEU A 245 34.29 3.46 -0.38
N LEU A 246 34.05 4.72 -0.02
CA LEU A 246 35.07 5.62 0.52
C LEU A 246 34.81 5.95 1.98
N ARG A 247 35.89 6.26 2.68
CA ARG A 247 35.89 6.90 4.00
C ARG A 247 36.62 8.22 3.87
N ARG A 248 35.96 9.33 4.17
CA ARG A 248 36.57 10.66 4.27
C ARG A 248 36.61 11.10 5.72
N THR A 249 37.79 11.51 6.18
CA THR A 249 37.99 12.04 7.53
C THR A 249 38.14 13.55 7.48
N TYR A 250 37.41 14.25 8.33
CA TYR A 250 37.41 15.70 8.45
C TYR A 250 37.81 16.09 9.87
N ALA A 251 38.53 17.21 10.00
CA ALA A 251 38.67 17.89 11.28
C ALA A 251 37.27 18.24 11.79
N LEU A 252 36.95 17.87 13.04
CA LEU A 252 35.63 18.12 13.59
C LEU A 252 35.40 19.64 13.72
N PRO A 253 34.36 20.20 13.08
CA PRO A 253 33.94 21.58 13.31
C PRO A 253 33.47 21.77 14.77
N ASP A 254 32.92 22.94 15.12
CA ASP A 254 32.20 23.06 16.39
C ASP A 254 31.11 21.96 16.48
N ARG A 255 31.34 20.96 17.35
CA ARG A 255 30.47 19.80 17.52
C ARG A 255 29.02 20.20 17.79
N LYS A 256 28.79 21.28 18.54
CA LYS A 256 27.44 21.75 18.86
C LYS A 256 26.75 22.31 17.62
N GLN A 257 27.47 23.07 16.80
CA GLN A 257 26.93 23.60 15.56
C GLN A 257 26.64 22.48 14.56
N LEU A 258 27.55 21.52 14.43
CA LEU A 258 27.38 20.38 13.53
C LEU A 258 26.17 19.52 13.93
N LEU A 259 26.04 19.16 15.21
CA LEU A 259 24.89 18.41 15.71
C LEU A 259 23.58 19.17 15.47
N LYS A 260 23.56 20.49 15.64
CA LYS A 260 22.38 21.31 15.34
C LYS A 260 21.99 21.23 13.85
N VAL A 261 22.97 21.22 12.93
CA VAL A 261 22.71 21.07 11.50
C VAL A 261 22.14 19.69 11.20
N ILE A 262 22.77 18.62 11.71
CA ILE A 262 22.33 17.24 11.55
C ILE A 262 20.91 17.06 12.08
N GLU A 263 20.65 17.44 13.35
CA GLU A 263 19.34 17.29 14.00
C GLU A 263 18.23 18.13 13.36
N SER A 264 18.59 19.21 12.65
CA SER A 264 17.62 20.06 11.93
C SER A 264 17.27 19.55 10.54
N ASN A 265 18.02 18.57 10.02
CA ASN A 265 17.86 18.08 8.66
C ASN A 265 17.23 16.67 8.65
N PRO A 266 16.03 16.51 8.07
CA PRO A 266 15.29 15.23 8.09
C PRO A 266 15.95 14.11 7.29
N ALA A 267 17.00 14.39 6.52
CA ALA A 267 17.77 13.37 5.81
C ALA A 267 18.76 12.62 6.70
N PHE A 268 18.97 13.08 7.94
CA PHE A 268 19.83 12.40 8.91
C PHE A 268 19.02 11.77 10.03
N GLU A 269 19.32 10.51 10.34
CA GLU A 269 18.70 9.77 11.44
C GLU A 269 19.78 9.20 12.37
N LEU A 270 19.57 9.28 13.69
CA LEU A 270 20.53 8.79 14.67
C LEU A 270 20.50 7.25 14.71
N LYS A 271 21.59 6.61 14.30
CA LYS A 271 21.72 5.15 14.29
C LYS A 271 22.08 4.58 15.65
N LYS A 272 23.10 5.15 16.28
CA LYS A 272 23.65 4.67 17.56
C LYS A 272 24.45 5.76 18.26
N ARG A 273 24.37 5.80 19.59
CA ARG A 273 25.26 6.56 20.47
C ARG A 273 25.98 5.59 21.42
N ASP A 274 27.31 5.64 21.43
CA ASP A 274 28.18 4.77 22.25
C ASP A 274 29.27 5.63 22.91
N GLY A 275 29.00 6.10 24.13
CA GLY A 275 29.86 7.06 24.82
C GLY A 275 30.02 8.36 24.02
N ALA A 276 31.26 8.66 23.61
CA ALA A 276 31.57 9.85 22.82
C ALA A 276 31.28 9.69 21.32
N ARG A 277 31.05 8.46 20.84
CA ARG A 277 30.83 8.14 19.42
C ARG A 277 29.34 8.20 19.06
N GLU A 278 29.02 8.93 18.00
CA GLU A 278 27.67 9.01 17.44
C GLU A 278 27.72 8.63 15.96
N THR A 279 26.86 7.69 15.56
CA THR A 279 26.70 7.31 14.16
C THR A 279 25.32 7.73 13.70
N TRP A 280 25.27 8.45 12.59
CA TRP A 280 24.06 8.90 11.91
C TRP A 280 24.01 8.28 10.52
N VAL A 281 22.82 7.98 10.05
CA VAL A 281 22.54 7.54 8.69
C VAL A 281 22.08 8.74 7.89
N TYR A 282 22.66 8.93 6.72
CA TYR A 282 22.13 9.81 5.69
C TYR A 282 21.25 8.99 4.75
N ALA A 283 19.99 9.39 4.61
CA ALA A 283 19.00 8.77 3.74
C ALA A 283 18.02 9.81 3.19
N THR A 284 17.97 9.95 1.87
CA THR A 284 16.97 10.79 1.17
C THR A 284 15.64 10.06 0.95
N ARG A 285 15.59 8.75 1.21
CA ARG A 285 14.41 7.90 1.06
C ARG A 285 14.09 7.22 2.38
N LYS A 286 12.84 7.37 2.82
CA LYS A 286 12.29 6.62 3.94
C LYS A 286 10.94 6.02 3.58
N GLU A 287 10.69 4.82 4.06
CA GLU A 287 9.38 4.18 4.06
C GLU A 287 8.86 4.08 5.49
N GLU A 288 7.55 4.25 5.62
CA GLU A 288 6.86 4.31 6.90
C GLU A 288 5.69 3.31 6.88
N HIS A 289 5.53 2.55 7.97
CA HIS A 289 4.43 1.61 8.11
C HIS A 289 3.91 1.58 9.55
N LEU A 290 2.60 1.79 9.72
CA LEU A 290 1.95 1.69 11.02
C LEU A 290 1.51 0.26 11.29
N PHE A 291 1.79 -0.24 12.50
CA PHE A 291 1.28 -1.50 13.02
C PHE A 291 0.16 -1.25 14.03
N PRO A 292 -1.13 -1.32 13.63
CA PRO A 292 -2.26 -1.12 14.56
C PRO A 292 -2.20 -2.09 15.75
N ASN A 293 -1.77 -3.32 15.50
CA ASN A 293 -1.68 -4.37 16.51
C ASN A 293 -0.59 -4.07 17.57
N LEU A 294 0.37 -3.19 17.29
CA LEU A 294 1.42 -2.78 18.23
C LEU A 294 1.16 -1.38 18.81
N LYS A 295 -0.12 -1.01 18.96
CA LYS A 295 -0.57 0.32 19.39
C LYS A 295 -0.11 1.43 18.46
N ASP A 296 -0.34 1.22 17.16
CA ASP A 296 0.01 2.15 16.09
C ASP A 296 1.52 2.51 16.07
N ALA A 297 2.38 1.54 16.42
CA ALA A 297 3.82 1.70 16.31
C ALA A 297 4.20 1.97 14.84
N LEU A 298 4.95 3.03 14.61
CA LEU A 298 5.48 3.41 13.31
C LEU A 298 6.81 2.70 13.08
N LEU A 299 6.88 1.80 12.10
CA LEU A 299 8.12 1.23 11.58
C LEU A 299 8.67 2.17 10.51
N GLU A 300 9.94 2.54 10.62
CA GLU A 300 10.61 3.43 9.67
C GLU A 300 11.80 2.70 9.04
N LEU A 301 11.87 2.70 7.71
CA LEU A 301 12.94 2.06 6.93
C LEU A 301 13.66 3.13 6.10
N TYR A 302 14.93 3.37 6.42
CA TYR A 302 15.79 4.35 5.77
C TYR A 302 16.72 3.64 4.78
N GLU A 303 16.68 4.02 3.51
CA GLU A 303 17.65 3.52 2.52
C GLU A 303 18.98 4.26 2.74
N VAL A 304 19.95 3.56 3.34
CA VAL A 304 21.24 4.14 3.74
C VAL A 304 22.01 4.54 2.48
N GLN A 305 22.41 5.80 2.42
CA GLN A 305 23.21 6.36 1.32
C GLN A 305 24.62 6.73 1.79
N ALA A 306 24.77 7.16 3.04
CA ALA A 306 26.06 7.36 3.69
C ALA A 306 25.90 7.26 5.22
N GLU A 307 27.02 7.15 5.93
CA GLU A 307 27.08 7.26 7.39
C GLU A 307 27.95 8.43 7.81
N VAL A 308 27.49 9.14 8.84
CA VAL A 308 28.21 10.21 9.51
C VAL A 308 28.62 9.69 10.89
N ILE A 309 29.92 9.57 11.14
CA ILE A 309 30.45 9.06 12.39
C ILE A 309 31.22 10.19 13.08
N LEU A 310 30.69 10.64 14.21
CA LEU A 310 31.36 11.56 15.12
C LEU A 310 32.13 10.73 16.14
N GLN A 311 33.44 10.93 16.24
CA GLN A 311 34.27 10.26 17.23
C GLN A 311 35.37 11.19 17.72
N ASP A 312 35.42 11.42 19.03
CA ASP A 312 36.40 12.31 19.67
C ASP A 312 36.44 13.70 19.01
N ASP A 313 37.58 14.08 18.40
CA ASP A 313 37.79 15.34 17.66
C ASP A 313 37.75 15.13 16.12
N SER A 314 37.18 14.01 15.65
CA SER A 314 37.10 13.66 14.22
C SER A 314 35.67 13.45 13.75
N LEU A 315 35.42 13.86 12.50
CA LEU A 315 34.21 13.59 11.75
C LEU A 315 34.55 12.69 10.57
N ILE A 316 33.90 11.54 10.49
CA ILE A 316 34.14 10.56 9.42
C ILE A 316 32.85 10.40 8.62
N LEU A 317 32.95 10.51 7.29
CA LEU A 317 31.87 10.18 6.36
C LEU A 317 32.21 8.88 5.62
N GLU A 318 31.27 7.94 5.55
CA GLU A 318 31.43 6.66 4.82
C GLU A 318 30.29 6.48 3.81
N GLY A 319 30.63 6.23 2.54
CA GLY A 319 29.66 6.21 1.44
C GLY A 319 30.33 6.22 0.07
N TYR A 320 29.54 6.24 -1.01
CA TYR A 320 30.09 6.46 -2.35
C TYR A 320 30.33 7.95 -2.58
N ALA A 321 31.31 8.28 -3.44
CA ALA A 321 31.77 9.66 -3.62
C ALA A 321 30.65 10.70 -3.82
N PRO A 322 29.63 10.46 -4.68
CA PRO A 322 28.58 11.45 -4.91
C PRO A 322 27.76 11.75 -3.64
N GLN A 323 27.45 10.72 -2.84
CA GLN A 323 26.72 10.89 -1.58
C GLN A 323 27.60 11.54 -0.51
N LEU A 324 28.91 11.29 -0.52
CA LEU A 324 29.84 11.95 0.40
C LEU A 324 29.98 13.44 0.10
N ASP A 325 29.98 13.84 -1.16
CA ASP A 325 29.99 15.25 -1.58
C ASP A 325 28.72 15.96 -1.11
N GLU A 326 27.55 15.34 -1.32
CA GLU A 326 26.26 15.89 -0.87
C GLU A 326 26.20 16.04 0.65
N VAL A 327 26.62 15.03 1.41
CA VAL A 327 26.66 15.11 2.87
C VAL A 327 27.66 16.17 3.33
N ALA A 328 28.82 16.29 2.68
CA ALA A 328 29.79 17.32 3.02
C ALA A 328 29.23 18.74 2.79
N GLU A 329 28.50 18.96 1.69
CA GLU A 329 27.83 20.23 1.40
C GLU A 329 26.76 20.54 2.46
N LEU A 330 25.89 19.57 2.77
CA LEU A 330 24.84 19.71 3.80
C LEU A 330 25.41 20.04 5.18
N LEU A 331 26.57 19.48 5.51
CA LEU A 331 27.26 19.69 6.78
C LEU A 331 28.25 20.87 6.74
N LEU A 332 28.32 21.61 5.63
CA LEU A 332 29.22 22.75 5.41
C LEU A 332 30.70 22.41 5.64
N LEU A 333 31.11 21.23 5.21
CA LEU A 333 32.50 20.75 5.31
C LEU A 333 33.32 21.26 4.13
N LEU A 334 34.49 21.84 4.42
CA LEU A 334 35.32 22.51 3.41
C LEU A 334 36.29 21.56 2.71
N ALA A 335 37.01 20.73 3.47
CA ALA A 335 38.02 19.80 2.94
C ALA A 335 38.23 18.63 3.91
N PHE A 336 38.41 17.43 3.37
CA PHE A 336 38.81 16.25 4.14
C PHE A 336 40.34 16.20 4.32
N GLU A 337 40.78 15.65 5.45
CA GLU A 337 42.19 15.42 5.77
C GLU A 337 42.73 14.18 5.07
N ASN A 338 41.91 13.12 5.01
CA ASN A 338 42.26 11.83 4.40
C ASN A 338 41.05 11.21 3.72
N GLU A 339 41.32 10.45 2.65
CA GLU A 339 40.34 9.62 1.95
C GLU A 339 40.92 8.21 1.78
N ASP A 340 40.19 7.22 2.27
CA ASP A 340 40.56 5.81 2.19
C ASP A 340 39.48 5.01 1.48
N GLU A 341 39.88 4.06 0.63
CA GLU A 341 38.96 3.05 0.10
C GLU A 341 38.67 1.99 1.18
N ILE A 342 37.38 1.75 1.45
CA ILE A 342 36.89 0.77 2.41
C ILE A 342 36.06 -0.30 1.70
N ARG A 343 35.97 -1.50 2.30
CA ARG A 343 35.16 -2.60 1.76
C ARG A 343 33.80 -2.74 2.43
N VAL A 344 33.65 -2.21 3.64
CA VAL A 344 32.47 -2.34 4.49
C VAL A 344 32.35 -1.11 5.39
N LEU A 345 31.12 -0.76 5.77
CA LEU A 345 30.84 0.31 6.73
C LEU A 345 31.39 -0.04 8.11
N THR A 346 32.01 0.93 8.78
CA THR A 346 32.63 0.75 10.09
C THR A 346 31.61 0.46 11.19
N SER A 347 30.39 0.98 11.05
CA SER A 347 29.35 0.77 12.06
C SER A 347 28.80 -0.67 12.11
N THR A 348 28.79 -1.37 10.97
CA THR A 348 28.12 -2.68 10.83
C THR A 348 29.04 -3.80 10.35
N GLY A 349 30.19 -3.49 9.75
CA GLY A 349 31.02 -4.46 9.06
C GLY A 349 30.36 -5.04 7.80
N SER A 350 29.31 -4.40 7.28
CA SER A 350 28.57 -4.83 6.10
C SER A 350 28.86 -3.94 4.88
N ARG A 351 28.68 -4.48 3.67
CA ARG A 351 28.79 -3.68 2.45
C ARG A 351 27.61 -2.72 2.37
N LEU A 352 27.89 -1.47 2.03
CA LEU A 352 26.85 -0.57 1.55
C LEU A 352 26.47 -1.02 0.13
N SER A 353 25.19 -1.23 -0.11
CA SER A 353 24.65 -1.61 -1.41
C SER A 353 23.31 -0.91 -1.60
N LYS A 354 22.85 -0.78 -2.84
CA LYS A 354 21.49 -0.28 -3.11
C LYS A 354 20.47 -1.15 -2.35
N GLY A 355 19.54 -0.51 -1.63
CA GLY A 355 18.61 -1.21 -0.74
C GLY A 355 19.17 -1.65 0.61
N THR A 356 20.36 -1.20 1.03
CA THR A 356 20.79 -1.33 2.44
C THR A 356 19.87 -0.49 3.32
N LEU A 357 19.18 -1.13 4.27
CA LEU A 357 18.18 -0.48 5.12
C LEU A 357 18.68 -0.31 6.55
N PHE A 358 18.44 0.87 7.10
CA PHE A 358 18.45 1.11 8.54
C PHE A 358 17.00 1.18 9.02
N ILE A 359 16.64 0.40 10.04
CA ILE A 359 15.25 0.24 10.46
C ILE A 359 15.10 0.63 11.92
N THR A 360 14.09 1.44 12.20
CA THR A 360 13.74 1.91 13.54
C THR A 360 12.24 1.80 13.78
N SER A 361 11.80 2.12 15.00
CA SER A 361 10.38 2.19 15.33
C SER A 361 10.09 3.30 16.33
N GLN A 362 8.90 3.90 16.21
CA GLN A 362 8.36 4.91 17.11
C GLN A 362 6.97 4.50 17.64
N PRO A 363 6.79 4.29 18.96
CA PRO A 363 7.84 4.21 19.98
C PRO A 363 8.80 3.03 19.73
N THR A 364 9.97 3.04 20.36
CA THR A 364 10.96 1.97 20.20
C THR A 364 10.41 0.62 20.66
N LEU A 365 10.35 -0.34 19.74
CA LEU A 365 9.93 -1.70 20.00
C LEU A 365 11.06 -2.55 20.60
N PRO A 366 10.76 -3.55 21.47
CA PRO A 366 11.74 -4.53 21.90
C PRO A 366 12.40 -5.24 20.70
N PRO A 367 13.71 -5.59 20.73
CA PRO A 367 14.42 -6.08 19.54
C PRO A 367 13.77 -7.28 18.82
N LYS A 368 13.22 -8.24 19.58
CA LYS A 368 12.49 -9.39 19.01
C LYS A 368 11.15 -8.99 18.39
N VAL A 369 10.44 -8.04 18.99
CA VAL A 369 9.19 -7.47 18.44
C VAL A 369 9.50 -6.66 17.17
N LEU A 370 10.58 -5.87 17.17
CA LEU A 370 11.03 -5.14 15.98
C LEU A 370 11.40 -6.10 14.84
N GLN A 371 12.15 -7.17 15.13
CA GLN A 371 12.45 -8.21 14.15
C GLN A 371 11.18 -8.82 13.56
N TRP A 372 10.20 -9.17 14.42
CA TRP A 372 8.89 -9.67 14.00
C TRP A 372 8.16 -8.66 13.09
N ALA A 373 8.13 -7.38 13.47
CA ALA A 373 7.46 -6.33 12.72
C ALA A 373 8.08 -6.16 11.33
N VAL A 374 9.41 -6.15 11.24
CA VAL A 374 10.13 -6.06 9.95
C VAL A 374 9.79 -7.24 9.03
N GLN A 375 9.81 -8.46 9.55
CA GLN A 375 9.49 -9.63 8.74
C GLN A 375 8.03 -9.65 8.29
N THR A 376 7.12 -9.14 9.13
CA THR A 376 5.69 -8.98 8.81
C THR A 376 5.48 -7.90 7.74
N TYR A 377 6.18 -6.77 7.84
CA TYR A 377 6.15 -5.70 6.84
C TYR A 377 6.52 -6.22 5.45
N PHE A 378 7.65 -6.91 5.34
CA PHE A 378 8.09 -7.44 4.05
C PHE A 378 7.17 -8.55 3.52
N ALA A 379 6.56 -9.36 4.39
CA ALA A 379 5.56 -10.35 3.98
C ALA A 379 4.30 -9.68 3.41
N GLU A 380 3.74 -8.66 4.10
CA GLU A 380 2.58 -7.91 3.60
C GLU A 380 2.89 -7.16 2.31
N LYS A 381 4.08 -6.55 2.19
CA LYS A 381 4.54 -5.94 0.94
C LYS A 381 4.63 -6.96 -0.20
N TRP A 382 5.18 -8.14 0.06
CA TRP A 382 5.28 -9.20 -0.93
C TRP A 382 3.91 -9.65 -1.44
N LEU A 383 2.91 -9.79 -0.55
CA LEU A 383 1.54 -10.18 -0.90
C LEU A 383 0.84 -9.21 -1.88
N VAL A 384 1.22 -7.93 -1.87
CA VAL A 384 0.58 -6.87 -2.67
C VAL A 384 1.46 -6.33 -3.80
N THR A 385 2.70 -6.79 -3.91
CA THR A 385 3.63 -6.39 -4.97
C THR A 385 3.53 -7.35 -6.15
N SER A 386 3.54 -6.84 -7.37
CA SER A 386 3.53 -7.64 -8.61
C SER A 386 4.80 -8.47 -8.77
N HIS A 387 4.67 -9.71 -9.26
CA HIS A 387 5.83 -10.56 -9.61
C HIS A 387 5.73 -11.04 -11.06
N GLU A 388 6.85 -11.01 -11.77
CA GLU A 388 6.95 -11.47 -13.17
C GLU A 388 6.52 -12.94 -13.30
N GLN A 389 6.85 -13.79 -12.31
CA GLN A 389 6.45 -15.21 -12.29
C GLN A 389 4.92 -15.41 -12.20
N LEU A 390 4.18 -14.35 -11.88
CA LEU A 390 2.73 -14.32 -11.74
C LEU A 390 2.08 -13.40 -12.78
N ASP A 391 2.72 -13.22 -13.94
CA ASP A 391 2.27 -12.35 -15.03
C ASP A 391 2.06 -10.89 -14.57
N ASP A 392 3.00 -10.39 -13.76
CA ASP A 392 2.99 -9.04 -13.17
C ASP A 392 1.77 -8.76 -12.27
N LEU A 393 1.13 -9.80 -11.75
CA LEU A 393 0.09 -9.68 -10.74
C LEU A 393 0.63 -9.88 -9.32
N ALA A 394 -0.03 -9.23 -8.36
CA ALA A 394 0.25 -9.44 -6.94
C ALA A 394 -0.25 -10.84 -6.49
N PRO A 395 0.46 -11.53 -5.57
CA PRO A 395 0.06 -12.85 -5.09
C PRO A 395 -1.36 -12.88 -4.54
N LEU A 396 -1.79 -11.82 -3.83
CA LEU A 396 -3.15 -11.71 -3.30
C LEU A 396 -4.22 -11.69 -4.40
N LEU A 397 -3.96 -11.00 -5.52
CA LEU A 397 -4.89 -10.94 -6.65
C LEU A 397 -4.93 -12.26 -7.42
N VAL A 398 -3.77 -12.92 -7.55
CA VAL A 398 -3.68 -14.26 -8.13
C VAL A 398 -4.45 -15.26 -7.27
N ALA A 399 -4.28 -15.24 -5.95
CA ALA A 399 -5.06 -16.10 -5.06
C ALA A 399 -6.58 -15.80 -5.08
N ALA A 400 -6.98 -14.58 -5.43
CA ALA A 400 -8.39 -14.19 -5.55
C ALA A 400 -9.04 -14.52 -6.91
N THR A 401 -8.25 -14.90 -7.92
CA THR A 401 -8.74 -15.16 -9.28
C THR A 401 -9.46 -16.51 -9.39
N GLU A 402 -10.28 -16.69 -10.42
CA GLU A 402 -10.86 -17.99 -10.78
C GLU A 402 -10.01 -18.75 -11.82
N ASN A 403 -8.87 -18.19 -12.24
CA ASN A 403 -7.99 -18.78 -13.25
C ASN A 403 -7.04 -19.86 -12.66
N GLU A 404 -7.28 -21.12 -13.00
CA GLU A 404 -6.50 -22.28 -12.53
C GLU A 404 -5.02 -22.23 -12.93
N GLU A 405 -4.66 -21.66 -14.09
CA GLU A 405 -3.27 -21.55 -14.52
C GLU A 405 -2.48 -20.62 -13.60
N LEU A 406 -3.05 -19.45 -13.29
CA LEU A 406 -2.44 -18.48 -12.38
C LEU A 406 -2.30 -19.05 -10.96
N HIS A 407 -3.30 -19.80 -10.48
CA HIS A 407 -3.19 -20.56 -9.23
C HIS A 407 -2.03 -21.56 -9.26
N GLY A 408 -1.86 -22.28 -10.37
CA GLY A 408 -0.73 -23.19 -10.58
C GLY A 408 0.63 -22.49 -10.51
N LYS A 409 0.75 -21.26 -11.04
CA LYS A 409 1.97 -20.44 -10.92
C LYS A 409 2.23 -20.02 -9.48
N LEU A 410 1.20 -19.56 -8.76
CA LEU A 410 1.31 -19.18 -7.35
C LEU A 410 1.73 -20.36 -6.45
N HIS A 411 1.16 -21.55 -6.67
CA HIS A 411 1.54 -22.74 -5.92
C HIS A 411 3.02 -23.09 -6.08
N LYS A 412 3.53 -23.06 -7.32
CA LYS A 412 4.96 -23.32 -7.60
C LYS A 412 5.86 -22.27 -6.94
N LEU A 413 5.48 -20.99 -6.99
CA LEU A 413 6.22 -19.91 -6.34
C LEU A 413 6.27 -20.10 -4.82
N MET A 414 5.14 -20.46 -4.20
CA MET A 414 5.08 -20.75 -2.76
C MET A 414 5.97 -21.94 -2.37
N GLU A 415 5.95 -23.04 -3.13
CA GLU A 415 6.81 -24.21 -2.88
C GLU A 415 8.30 -23.85 -2.99
N GLN A 416 8.68 -23.05 -4.00
CA GLN A 416 10.04 -22.56 -4.16
C GLN A 416 10.47 -21.73 -2.94
N MET A 417 9.64 -20.77 -2.51
CA MET A 417 9.95 -19.91 -1.36
C MET A 417 10.08 -20.70 -0.06
N GLU A 418 9.26 -21.73 0.15
CA GLU A 418 9.36 -22.63 1.31
C GLU A 418 10.66 -23.43 1.31
N GLN A 419 11.13 -23.86 0.14
CA GLN A 419 12.43 -24.54 0.00
C GLN A 419 13.58 -23.58 0.29
N GLU A 420 13.54 -22.37 -0.26
CA GLU A 420 14.54 -21.31 0.00
C GLU A 420 14.60 -20.94 1.49
N HIS A 421 13.44 -20.84 2.16
CA HIS A 421 13.36 -20.58 3.60
C HIS A 421 14.08 -21.64 4.43
N LYS A 422 13.86 -22.93 4.12
CA LYS A 422 14.48 -24.06 4.85
C LYS A 422 16.01 -24.05 4.79
N ILE A 423 16.58 -23.52 3.70
CA ILE A 423 18.04 -23.41 3.52
C ILE A 423 18.58 -22.01 3.82
N GLY A 424 17.74 -21.09 4.31
CA GLY A 424 18.12 -19.73 4.69
C GLY A 424 18.53 -18.82 3.52
N GLN A 425 17.97 -19.06 2.34
CA GLN A 425 18.30 -18.34 1.11
C GLN A 425 17.13 -17.46 0.62
N GLY A 426 17.42 -16.63 -0.38
CA GLY A 426 16.42 -15.81 -1.06
C GLY A 426 15.77 -14.73 -0.18
N LEU A 427 14.63 -14.25 -0.66
CA LEU A 427 13.77 -13.30 0.06
C LEU A 427 13.10 -13.97 1.28
N ALA A 428 12.88 -15.28 1.19
CA ALA A 428 12.13 -16.05 2.18
C ALA A 428 12.73 -16.01 3.60
N ARG A 429 14.03 -15.71 3.74
CA ARG A 429 14.70 -15.51 5.05
C ARG A 429 14.32 -14.21 5.76
N PHE A 430 13.79 -13.23 5.04
CA PHE A 430 13.49 -11.89 5.54
C PHE A 430 12.00 -11.65 5.77
N ILE A 431 11.15 -12.63 5.48
CA ILE A 431 9.70 -12.51 5.59
C ILE A 431 9.12 -13.60 6.50
N ARG A 432 7.94 -13.34 7.06
CA ARG A 432 7.14 -14.33 7.78
C ARG A 432 6.52 -15.32 6.78
N MET A 433 7.11 -16.51 6.64
CA MET A 433 6.59 -17.52 5.71
C MET A 433 5.28 -18.17 6.17
N ASP A 434 5.11 -18.31 7.49
CA ASP A 434 3.96 -18.94 8.13
C ASP A 434 2.65 -18.17 7.94
N MET A 435 2.70 -16.86 7.68
CA MET A 435 1.49 -16.07 7.39
C MET A 435 1.05 -16.10 5.92
N LEU A 436 1.93 -16.47 4.99
CA LEU A 436 1.63 -16.34 3.54
C LEU A 436 0.50 -17.26 3.09
N ARG A 437 0.58 -18.57 3.38
CA ARG A 437 -0.47 -19.53 3.00
C ARG A 437 -1.84 -19.14 3.56
N PRO A 438 -1.98 -18.85 4.87
CA PRO A 438 -3.24 -18.37 5.40
C PRO A 438 -3.75 -17.11 4.70
N ARG A 439 -2.89 -16.09 4.51
CA ARG A 439 -3.29 -14.83 3.86
C ARG A 439 -3.72 -15.01 2.41
N LEU A 440 -3.20 -16.01 1.72
CA LEU A 440 -3.56 -16.38 0.35
C LEU A 440 -4.73 -17.40 0.29
N SER A 441 -5.31 -17.79 1.42
CA SER A 441 -6.32 -18.85 1.50
C SER A 441 -5.87 -20.20 0.89
N LEU A 442 -4.58 -20.49 0.95
CA LEU A 442 -4.01 -21.76 0.50
C LEU A 442 -4.05 -22.81 1.62
N SER A 443 -4.13 -24.09 1.23
CA SER A 443 -4.15 -25.22 2.18
C SER A 443 -2.92 -25.21 3.11
N ASN A 444 -3.17 -25.35 4.42
CA ASN A 444 -2.18 -25.38 5.49
C ASN A 444 -2.80 -25.96 6.78
N ASP A 445 -1.96 -26.30 7.76
CA ASP A 445 -2.36 -26.93 9.03
C ASP A 445 -2.46 -25.93 10.21
N SER A 446 -2.40 -24.62 9.96
CA SER A 446 -2.41 -23.61 11.03
C SER A 446 -3.83 -23.32 11.53
N LEU A 447 -3.95 -22.94 12.81
CA LEU A 447 -5.19 -22.41 13.39
C LEU A 447 -5.31 -20.90 13.17
N HIS A 448 -5.25 -20.47 11.92
CA HIS A 448 -5.23 -19.05 11.54
C HIS A 448 -6.58 -18.60 10.98
N VAL A 449 -7.05 -17.41 11.38
CA VAL A 449 -8.41 -16.94 11.06
C VAL A 449 -8.68 -16.80 9.55
N HIS A 450 -7.65 -16.49 8.76
CA HIS A 450 -7.77 -16.41 7.30
C HIS A 450 -8.09 -17.74 6.62
N ASN A 451 -7.85 -18.88 7.29
CA ASN A 451 -8.23 -20.19 6.78
C ASN A 451 -9.76 -20.39 6.73
N LEU A 452 -10.52 -19.51 7.39
CA LEU A 452 -11.98 -19.50 7.29
C LEU A 452 -12.45 -19.06 5.90
N LEU A 453 -11.66 -18.25 5.18
CA LEU A 453 -12.00 -17.78 3.84
C LEU A 453 -11.57 -18.78 2.77
N ARG A 454 -12.40 -18.92 1.73
CA ARG A 454 -12.07 -19.71 0.51
C ARG A 454 -11.17 -18.97 -0.47
N ARG A 455 -11.14 -17.65 -0.36
CA ARG A 455 -10.36 -16.73 -1.18
C ARG A 455 -9.90 -15.58 -0.30
N PRO A 456 -8.74 -14.98 -0.56
CA PRO A 456 -8.27 -13.86 0.23
C PRO A 456 -9.24 -12.67 0.15
N LEU A 457 -9.30 -11.90 1.23
CA LEU A 457 -10.04 -10.65 1.29
C LEU A 457 -9.33 -9.60 0.42
N ILE A 458 -10.03 -9.06 -0.59
CA ILE A 458 -9.52 -7.98 -1.43
C ILE A 458 -10.08 -6.63 -0.96
N GLU A 459 -9.21 -5.76 -0.49
CA GLU A 459 -9.56 -4.41 -0.02
C GLU A 459 -9.08 -3.32 -0.99
N GLY A 460 -9.70 -2.14 -0.93
CA GLY A 460 -9.27 -0.97 -1.71
C GLY A 460 -9.57 -1.00 -3.21
N LEU A 461 -10.17 -2.08 -3.74
CA LEU A 461 -10.45 -2.26 -5.17
C LEU A 461 -11.97 -2.38 -5.49
N PRO A 462 -12.76 -1.33 -5.22
CA PRO A 462 -14.23 -1.38 -5.15
C PRO A 462 -14.98 -1.70 -6.46
N GLU A 463 -14.28 -1.68 -7.60
CA GLU A 463 -14.80 -1.88 -8.95
C GLU A 463 -13.91 -2.83 -9.77
N SER A 464 -13.10 -3.65 -9.08
CA SER A 464 -12.24 -4.63 -9.74
C SER A 464 -13.01 -5.86 -10.19
N VAL A 465 -12.52 -6.51 -11.24
CA VAL A 465 -12.95 -7.85 -11.68
C VAL A 465 -12.82 -8.93 -10.60
N TYR A 466 -12.16 -8.61 -9.49
CA TYR A 466 -11.97 -9.51 -8.36
C TYR A 466 -13.05 -9.36 -7.28
N THR A 467 -13.91 -8.34 -7.30
CA THR A 467 -14.85 -8.02 -6.19
C THR A 467 -16.33 -8.10 -6.60
N VAL A 468 -17.22 -8.19 -5.63
CA VAL A 468 -18.68 -8.20 -5.88
C VAL A 468 -19.15 -6.87 -6.47
N HIS A 469 -19.90 -6.92 -7.57
CA HIS A 469 -20.55 -5.72 -8.10
C HIS A 469 -21.59 -5.16 -7.12
N PRO A 470 -21.65 -3.82 -6.90
CA PRO A 470 -22.56 -3.19 -5.95
C PRO A 470 -24.04 -3.57 -6.14
N ASP A 471 -24.49 -3.74 -7.38
CA ASP A 471 -25.89 -4.07 -7.70
C ASP A 471 -26.30 -5.45 -7.14
N ARG A 472 -25.36 -6.38 -6.98
CA ARG A 472 -25.62 -7.69 -6.36
C ARG A 472 -25.88 -7.62 -4.86
N LEU A 473 -25.62 -6.45 -4.24
CA LEU A 473 -25.85 -6.20 -2.81
C LEU A 473 -27.05 -5.26 -2.60
N ALA A 474 -27.89 -5.04 -3.60
CA ALA A 474 -29.09 -4.19 -3.50
C ALA A 474 -30.05 -4.65 -2.39
N ASP A 475 -30.09 -5.95 -2.09
CA ASP A 475 -30.89 -6.51 -0.99
C ASP A 475 -30.54 -5.91 0.37
N ILE A 476 -29.26 -5.58 0.62
CA ILE A 476 -28.83 -4.93 1.87
C ILE A 476 -29.50 -3.56 2.00
N ASN A 477 -29.50 -2.75 0.93
CA ASN A 477 -30.11 -1.43 0.94
C ASN A 477 -31.63 -1.52 1.15
N ARG A 478 -32.28 -2.49 0.48
CA ARG A 478 -33.72 -2.74 0.64
C ARG A 478 -34.06 -3.14 2.08
N PHE A 479 -33.30 -4.06 2.66
CA PHE A 479 -33.45 -4.47 4.06
C PHE A 479 -33.33 -3.29 5.03
N VAL A 480 -32.28 -2.48 4.89
CA VAL A 480 -32.07 -1.32 5.77
C VAL A 480 -33.23 -0.34 5.66
N GLN A 481 -33.69 -0.04 4.45
CA GLN A 481 -34.82 0.86 4.22
C GLN A 481 -36.09 0.33 4.91
N GLU A 482 -36.47 -0.93 4.66
CA GLU A 482 -37.69 -1.54 5.22
C GLU A 482 -37.66 -1.62 6.75
N MET A 483 -36.51 -1.94 7.34
CA MET A 483 -36.39 -2.13 8.79
C MET A 483 -36.31 -0.81 9.57
N THR A 484 -35.95 0.29 8.90
CA THR A 484 -35.69 1.58 9.54
C THR A 484 -36.73 2.65 9.21
N GLU A 485 -37.63 2.41 8.26
CA GLU A 485 -38.71 3.34 7.94
C GLU A 485 -39.57 3.68 9.17
N GLY A 486 -39.72 4.98 9.44
CA GLY A 486 -40.46 5.49 10.60
C GLY A 486 -39.82 5.18 11.97
N LYS A 487 -38.59 4.63 12.01
CA LYS A 487 -37.87 4.36 13.27
C LYS A 487 -37.05 5.56 13.73
N SER A 488 -36.58 5.49 14.98
CA SER A 488 -35.70 6.50 15.58
C SER A 488 -34.35 6.60 14.86
N GLU A 489 -33.68 7.77 14.93
CA GLU A 489 -32.34 7.99 14.39
C GLU A 489 -31.31 6.99 14.96
N ALA A 490 -31.43 6.62 16.24
CA ALA A 490 -30.57 5.62 16.86
C ALA A 490 -30.75 4.22 16.24
N THR A 491 -32.00 3.85 15.90
CA THR A 491 -32.29 2.59 15.20
C THR A 491 -31.73 2.61 13.78
N VAL A 492 -31.92 3.71 13.05
CA VAL A 492 -31.38 3.89 11.69
C VAL A 492 -29.86 3.72 11.71
N LYS A 493 -29.17 4.45 12.60
CA LYS A 493 -27.71 4.38 12.74
C LYS A 493 -27.22 2.96 13.04
N LYS A 494 -27.89 2.25 13.95
CA LYS A 494 -27.56 0.84 14.28
C LYS A 494 -27.59 -0.07 13.06
N TYR A 495 -28.65 0.03 12.24
CA TYR A 495 -28.78 -0.82 11.05
C TYR A 495 -27.80 -0.41 9.95
N ASP A 496 -27.64 0.90 9.72
CA ASP A 496 -26.69 1.44 8.74
C ASP A 496 -25.26 1.00 9.05
N GLU A 497 -24.81 1.14 10.31
CA GLU A 497 -23.45 0.80 10.72
C GLU A 497 -23.14 -0.69 10.48
N VAL A 498 -24.00 -1.58 10.99
CA VAL A 498 -23.81 -3.02 10.83
C VAL A 498 -23.83 -3.43 9.36
N MET A 499 -24.84 -2.97 8.61
CA MET A 499 -25.02 -3.39 7.24
C MET A 499 -24.00 -2.78 6.28
N ASN A 500 -23.47 -1.59 6.55
CA ASN A 500 -22.36 -1.03 5.77
C ASN A 500 -21.05 -1.78 5.97
N ASN A 501 -20.75 -2.19 7.21
CA ASN A 501 -19.58 -3.03 7.51
C ASN A 501 -19.73 -4.40 6.83
N PHE A 502 -20.88 -5.05 6.98
CA PHE A 502 -21.15 -6.34 6.35
C PHE A 502 -21.14 -6.27 4.83
N ARG A 503 -21.71 -5.21 4.23
CA ARG A 503 -21.64 -4.95 2.77
C ARG A 503 -20.22 -4.82 2.28
N SER A 504 -19.37 -4.11 3.02
CA SER A 504 -17.96 -3.91 2.66
C SER A 504 -17.18 -5.22 2.73
N PHE A 505 -17.42 -6.02 3.78
CA PHE A 505 -16.89 -7.37 3.91
C PHE A 505 -17.28 -8.26 2.73
N VAL A 506 -18.59 -8.44 2.48
CA VAL A 506 -19.08 -9.30 1.39
C VAL A 506 -18.49 -8.87 0.05
N ARG A 507 -18.33 -7.56 -0.18
CA ARG A 507 -17.72 -7.07 -1.42
C ARG A 507 -16.26 -7.50 -1.59
N GLY A 508 -15.47 -7.49 -0.52
CA GLY A 508 -14.05 -7.87 -0.56
C GLY A 508 -13.83 -9.38 -0.47
N ALA A 509 -14.70 -10.09 0.26
CA ALA A 509 -14.64 -11.54 0.52
C ALA A 509 -15.31 -12.38 -0.58
N PHE A 510 -16.15 -11.74 -1.40
CA PHE A 510 -16.82 -12.17 -2.63
C PHE A 510 -16.10 -11.87 -3.97
N GLY A 511 -16.14 -12.79 -4.94
CA GLY A 511 -15.85 -12.50 -6.36
C GLY A 511 -17.07 -11.91 -7.11
N PRO A 512 -16.90 -11.50 -8.38
CA PRO A 512 -17.97 -10.88 -9.16
C PRO A 512 -19.17 -11.80 -9.42
N SER A 513 -18.97 -13.12 -9.30
CA SER A 513 -19.98 -14.18 -9.46
C SER A 513 -20.83 -14.42 -8.20
N PHE A 514 -20.63 -13.65 -7.11
CA PHE A 514 -21.29 -13.84 -5.82
C PHE A 514 -22.82 -13.95 -5.88
N THR A 515 -23.35 -14.92 -5.15
CA THR A 515 -24.76 -15.04 -4.77
C THR A 515 -24.85 -15.40 -3.28
N TRP A 516 -25.98 -15.11 -2.64
CA TRP A 516 -26.14 -15.31 -1.19
C TRP A 516 -25.93 -16.76 -0.74
N GLU A 517 -26.25 -17.75 -1.58
CA GLU A 517 -26.04 -19.18 -1.32
C GLU A 517 -24.56 -19.57 -1.15
N GLN A 518 -23.63 -18.73 -1.62
CA GLN A 518 -22.21 -18.95 -1.46
C GLN A 518 -21.68 -18.55 -0.07
N LEU A 519 -22.45 -17.76 0.68
CA LEU A 519 -22.06 -17.29 2.01
C LEU A 519 -22.12 -18.46 3.01
N ARG A 520 -21.01 -18.73 3.70
CA ARG A 520 -20.93 -19.79 4.70
C ARG A 520 -20.83 -19.26 6.11
N ARG A 521 -21.00 -20.17 7.07
CA ARG A 521 -20.83 -19.89 8.50
C ARG A 521 -19.41 -19.37 8.79
N GLU A 522 -18.39 -19.94 8.16
CA GLU A 522 -16.98 -19.59 8.33
C GLU A 522 -16.70 -18.15 7.89
N ASP A 523 -17.28 -17.72 6.77
CA ASP A 523 -17.11 -16.35 6.26
C ASP A 523 -17.71 -15.33 7.25
N LEU A 524 -18.86 -15.67 7.85
CA LEU A 524 -19.49 -14.84 8.87
C LEU A 524 -18.69 -14.81 10.18
N VAL A 525 -18.05 -15.91 10.56
CA VAL A 525 -17.13 -15.94 11.70
C VAL A 525 -15.95 -14.99 11.43
N TYR A 526 -15.29 -15.09 10.27
CA TYR A 526 -14.20 -14.18 9.90
C TYR A 526 -14.63 -12.71 9.96
N PHE A 527 -15.84 -12.39 9.46
CA PHE A 527 -16.41 -11.05 9.56
C PHE A 527 -16.48 -10.55 11.01
N LEU A 528 -17.04 -11.38 11.90
CA LEU A 528 -17.37 -10.99 13.27
C LEU A 528 -16.17 -10.89 14.21
N VAL A 529 -15.04 -11.55 13.92
CA VAL A 529 -13.89 -11.61 14.85
C VAL A 529 -12.55 -11.17 14.31
N HIS A 530 -12.46 -10.81 13.03
CA HIS A 530 -11.21 -10.32 12.44
C HIS A 530 -11.47 -9.06 11.61
N ASP A 531 -12.26 -9.19 10.55
CA ASP A 531 -12.52 -8.13 9.59
C ASP A 531 -13.16 -6.87 10.22
N ILE A 532 -14.11 -7.05 11.13
CA ILE A 532 -14.77 -5.94 11.80
C ILE A 532 -13.80 -5.04 12.58
N PHE A 533 -12.68 -5.58 13.06
CA PHE A 533 -11.70 -4.81 13.84
C PHE A 533 -10.94 -3.79 13.00
N THR A 534 -10.85 -3.98 11.68
CA THR A 534 -10.24 -3.01 10.76
C THR A 534 -11.26 -2.01 10.19
N ARG A 535 -12.56 -2.26 10.40
CA ARG A 535 -13.66 -1.46 9.82
C ARG A 535 -14.28 -0.44 10.77
N THR A 536 -13.97 -0.52 12.06
CA THR A 536 -14.52 0.38 13.09
C THR A 536 -13.42 0.95 13.97
N ASP A 537 -13.57 2.22 14.34
CA ASP A 537 -12.67 2.89 15.28
C ASP A 537 -12.80 2.32 16.70
N ALA A 538 -13.94 1.70 17.04
CA ALA A 538 -14.21 1.20 18.39
C ALA A 538 -14.99 -0.10 18.40
N THR A 539 -14.37 -1.16 18.93
CA THR A 539 -14.94 -2.50 19.06
C THR A 539 -15.54 -2.68 20.46
N THR A 540 -16.85 -2.43 20.57
CA THR A 540 -17.55 -2.42 21.87
C THR A 540 -18.52 -3.59 22.03
N LYS A 541 -18.90 -3.90 23.29
CA LYS A 541 -20.00 -4.84 23.58
C LYS A 541 -21.27 -4.48 22.82
N THR A 542 -21.61 -3.20 22.77
CA THR A 542 -22.78 -2.69 22.07
C THR A 542 -22.70 -2.97 20.56
N LEU A 543 -21.54 -2.79 19.95
CA LEU A 543 -21.33 -3.14 18.55
C LEU A 543 -21.52 -4.65 18.33
N ALA A 544 -20.91 -5.51 19.14
CA ALA A 544 -21.09 -6.95 19.06
C ALA A 544 -22.58 -7.37 19.18
N THR A 545 -23.30 -6.83 20.16
CA THR A 545 -24.74 -7.07 20.31
C THR A 545 -25.54 -6.58 19.09
N ASN A 546 -25.16 -5.43 18.53
CA ASN A 546 -25.80 -4.88 17.34
C ASN A 546 -25.54 -5.74 16.10
N LEU A 547 -24.30 -6.21 15.89
CA LEU A 547 -23.93 -7.12 14.80
C LEU A 547 -24.81 -8.37 14.83
N ILE A 548 -24.83 -9.09 15.96
CA ILE A 548 -25.64 -10.31 16.11
C ILE A 548 -27.13 -10.02 15.88
N SER A 549 -27.65 -8.95 16.49
CA SER A 549 -29.07 -8.59 16.39
C SER A 549 -29.51 -8.22 14.97
N VAL A 550 -28.73 -7.40 14.26
CA VAL A 550 -29.09 -6.92 12.91
C VAL A 550 -28.84 -8.00 11.87
N LEU A 551 -27.74 -8.75 11.94
CA LEU A 551 -27.47 -9.86 11.02
C LEU A 551 -28.52 -10.96 11.17
N THR A 552 -28.94 -11.29 12.41
CA THR A 552 -30.04 -12.23 12.64
C THR A 552 -31.33 -11.77 11.93
N ALA A 553 -31.65 -10.47 12.01
CA ALA A 553 -32.82 -9.91 11.32
C ALA A 553 -32.64 -9.93 9.80
N PHE A 554 -31.43 -9.64 9.30
CA PHE A 554 -31.10 -9.66 7.89
C PHE A 554 -31.29 -11.05 7.28
N PHE A 555 -30.72 -12.10 7.85
CA PHE A 555 -30.86 -13.45 7.30
C PHE A 555 -32.30 -13.95 7.34
N LYS A 556 -33.06 -13.65 8.40
CA LYS A 556 -34.51 -13.94 8.45
C LYS A 556 -35.29 -13.21 7.37
N TRP A 557 -34.91 -11.98 7.08
CA TRP A 557 -35.54 -11.18 6.05
C TRP A 557 -35.17 -11.70 4.66
N LEU A 558 -33.89 -12.04 4.45
CA LEU A 558 -33.36 -12.54 3.18
C LEU A 558 -34.03 -13.85 2.76
N ASP A 559 -34.21 -14.79 3.69
CA ASP A 559 -34.92 -16.06 3.45
C ASP A 559 -36.41 -15.88 3.11
N LYS A 560 -37.00 -14.70 3.36
CA LYS A 560 -38.37 -14.38 2.90
C LYS A 560 -38.38 -13.87 1.47
N GLN A 561 -37.26 -13.37 0.95
CA GLN A 561 -37.13 -12.84 -0.40
C GLN A 561 -36.88 -13.93 -1.44
N GLY A 562 -36.36 -15.09 -1.02
CA GLY A 562 -36.03 -16.19 -1.91
C GLY A 562 -35.68 -17.47 -1.17
N PRO A 563 -35.41 -18.57 -1.88
CA PRO A 563 -35.24 -19.91 -1.31
C PRO A 563 -33.83 -20.16 -0.72
N TYR A 564 -33.17 -19.15 -0.15
CA TYR A 564 -31.77 -19.24 0.29
C TYR A 564 -31.54 -20.16 1.49
N ALA A 565 -32.48 -20.17 2.45
CA ALA A 565 -32.40 -20.92 3.71
C ALA A 565 -31.11 -20.69 4.53
N LEU A 566 -30.60 -19.45 4.53
CA LEU A 566 -29.37 -19.07 5.22
C LEU A 566 -29.57 -18.87 6.72
N TYR A 567 -30.74 -18.39 7.16
CA TYR A 567 -30.98 -18.19 8.59
C TYR A 567 -30.87 -19.49 9.41
N PRO A 568 -31.49 -20.63 9.00
CA PRO A 568 -31.30 -21.91 9.69
C PRO A 568 -29.84 -22.33 9.81
N VAL A 569 -29.00 -22.03 8.81
CA VAL A 569 -27.56 -22.35 8.82
C VAL A 569 -26.80 -21.46 9.82
N MET A 570 -27.13 -20.18 9.88
CA MET A 570 -26.44 -19.20 10.75
C MET A 570 -26.98 -19.17 12.19
N GLN A 571 -28.20 -19.65 12.43
CA GLN A 571 -28.88 -19.54 13.72
C GLN A 571 -28.14 -20.19 14.89
N PRO A 572 -27.55 -21.40 14.77
CA PRO A 572 -26.77 -21.99 15.85
C PRO A 572 -25.59 -21.11 16.26
N LEU A 573 -24.85 -20.57 15.28
CA LEU A 573 -23.74 -19.66 15.52
C LEU A 573 -24.21 -18.40 16.27
N PHE A 574 -25.30 -17.77 15.83
CA PHE A 574 -25.83 -16.57 16.50
C PHE A 574 -26.30 -16.83 17.93
N ALA A 575 -26.86 -18.02 18.20
CA ALA A 575 -27.29 -18.38 19.54
C ALA A 575 -26.11 -18.46 20.51
N GLU A 576 -25.02 -19.09 20.09
CA GLU A 576 -23.79 -19.22 20.89
C GLU A 576 -23.04 -17.89 21.05
N LEU A 577 -22.99 -17.09 19.97
CA LEU A 577 -22.29 -15.81 19.96
C LEU A 577 -23.03 -14.67 20.67
N LYS A 578 -24.32 -14.84 20.98
CA LYS A 578 -25.17 -13.78 21.53
C LYS A 578 -24.56 -13.12 22.77
N GLU A 579 -24.04 -13.93 23.69
CA GLU A 579 -23.41 -13.44 24.93
C GLU A 579 -21.87 -13.52 24.86
N THR A 580 -21.31 -14.47 24.11
CA THR A 580 -19.87 -14.70 24.08
C THR A 580 -19.10 -13.72 23.18
N LEU A 581 -19.70 -13.22 22.09
CA LEU A 581 -19.06 -12.23 21.21
C LEU A 581 -18.86 -10.86 21.91
N PRO A 582 -19.86 -10.29 22.63
CA PRO A 582 -19.64 -9.11 23.44
C PRO A 582 -18.54 -9.29 24.50
N GLU A 583 -18.46 -10.44 25.16
CA GLU A 583 -17.37 -10.70 26.10
C GLU A 583 -16.02 -10.81 25.40
N SER A 584 -15.93 -11.47 24.25
CA SER A 584 -14.72 -11.50 23.42
C SER A 584 -14.21 -10.10 23.10
N TYR A 585 -15.07 -9.17 22.67
CA TYR A 585 -14.68 -7.79 22.35
C TYR A 585 -14.18 -7.04 23.59
N ARG A 586 -14.84 -7.25 24.75
CA ARG A 586 -14.37 -6.67 26.01
C ARG A 586 -13.00 -7.23 26.39
N LEU A 587 -12.82 -8.55 26.34
CA LEU A 587 -11.59 -9.22 26.73
C LEU A 587 -10.41 -8.79 25.83
N ARG A 588 -10.65 -8.64 24.52
CA ARG A 588 -9.68 -8.04 23.59
C ARG A 588 -9.18 -6.69 24.09
N GLY A 589 -10.09 -5.79 24.48
CA GLY A 589 -9.71 -4.46 24.98
C GLY A 589 -8.98 -4.47 26.32
N VAL A 590 -9.19 -5.49 27.18
CA VAL A 590 -8.40 -5.64 28.42
C VAL A 590 -7.00 -6.17 28.09
N LEU A 591 -6.90 -7.20 27.25
CA LEU A 591 -5.62 -7.77 26.86
C LEU A 591 -4.78 -6.83 25.99
N GLU A 592 -5.40 -5.96 25.18
CA GLU A 592 -4.69 -4.89 24.44
C GLU A 592 -3.93 -3.97 25.42
N LYS A 593 -4.54 -3.61 26.55
CA LYS A 593 -3.89 -2.79 27.58
C LYS A 593 -2.71 -3.52 28.21
N GLU A 594 -2.86 -4.80 28.50
CA GLU A 594 -1.77 -5.64 29.04
C GLU A 594 -0.62 -5.79 28.03
N ALA A 595 -0.93 -6.02 26.75
CA ALA A 595 0.05 -6.07 25.67
C ALA A 595 0.83 -4.75 25.54
N THR A 596 0.12 -3.63 25.60
CA THR A 596 0.72 -2.28 25.55
C THR A 596 1.66 -2.05 26.74
N GLN A 597 1.28 -2.51 27.93
CA GLN A 597 2.14 -2.43 29.11
C GLN A 597 3.42 -3.26 28.93
N ASN A 598 3.31 -4.49 28.42
CA ASN A 598 4.47 -5.35 28.15
C ASN A 598 5.39 -4.79 27.06
N LEU A 599 4.84 -4.10 26.06
CA LEU A 599 5.63 -3.45 25.00
C LEU A 599 6.43 -2.25 25.50
N TYR A 600 5.78 -1.32 26.21
CA TYR A 600 6.33 0.02 26.43
C TYR A 600 6.58 0.39 27.89
N SER A 601 5.83 -0.20 28.83
CA SER A 601 5.90 0.19 30.25
C SER A 601 6.76 -0.74 31.09
N ASN A 602 6.80 -2.03 30.73
CA ASN A 602 7.58 -3.04 31.43
C ASN A 602 8.25 -4.03 30.45
N PRO A 603 9.12 -3.53 29.54
CA PRO A 603 9.75 -4.39 28.54
C PRO A 603 10.70 -5.35 29.23
N MET A 604 10.35 -6.63 29.23
CA MET A 604 11.22 -7.72 29.67
C MET A 604 12.09 -8.22 28.52
N ALA A 605 13.22 -8.85 28.84
CA ALA A 605 14.01 -9.55 27.85
C ALA A 605 13.19 -10.70 27.24
N ILE A 606 13.05 -10.68 25.91
CA ILE A 606 12.30 -11.68 25.15
C ILE A 606 13.29 -12.68 24.57
N LYS A 607 13.21 -13.94 25.00
CA LYS A 607 14.03 -15.02 24.47
C LYS A 607 13.54 -15.44 23.08
N ASP A 608 12.24 -15.66 22.97
CA ASP A 608 11.56 -16.09 21.75
C ASP A 608 10.26 -15.34 21.56
N ILE A 609 9.87 -15.10 20.31
CA ILE A 609 8.65 -14.39 19.95
C ILE A 609 7.94 -15.13 18.83
N THR A 610 6.63 -15.30 18.98
CA THR A 610 5.79 -16.06 18.06
C THR A 610 4.43 -15.40 17.97
N GLU A 611 3.82 -15.45 16.79
CA GLU A 611 2.42 -15.09 16.63
C GLU A 611 1.68 -16.37 16.32
N GLU A 612 0.79 -16.76 17.22
CA GLU A 612 0.08 -18.03 17.11
C GLU A 612 -1.27 -17.97 17.82
N SER A 613 -2.07 -19.01 17.62
CA SER A 613 -3.31 -19.25 18.36
C SER A 613 -3.04 -20.24 19.49
N ILE A 614 -3.41 -19.89 20.72
CA ILE A 614 -3.27 -20.73 21.91
C ILE A 614 -4.63 -20.99 22.55
N LEU A 615 -4.82 -22.21 23.06
CA LEU A 615 -6.07 -22.65 23.69
C LEU A 615 -5.94 -22.58 25.22
N VAL A 616 -6.84 -21.87 25.89
CA VAL A 616 -6.86 -21.73 27.35
C VAL A 616 -7.31 -23.06 27.98
N GLN A 617 -6.56 -23.53 28.98
CA GLN A 617 -6.86 -24.78 29.69
C GLN A 617 -7.37 -24.51 31.12
N GLU A 618 -6.53 -23.95 31.98
CA GLU A 618 -6.85 -23.68 33.38
C GLU A 618 -6.48 -22.26 33.74
N ILE A 619 -7.32 -21.61 34.55
CA ILE A 619 -7.14 -20.22 34.96
C ILE A 619 -6.85 -20.19 36.46
N THR A 620 -5.82 -19.46 36.81
CA THR A 620 -5.33 -19.30 38.18
C THR A 620 -5.35 -17.82 38.57
N SER A 621 -5.16 -17.52 39.85
CA SER A 621 -5.10 -16.14 40.35
C SER A 621 -3.91 -15.33 39.81
N SER A 622 -2.92 -15.99 39.17
CA SER A 622 -1.67 -15.38 38.69
C SER A 622 -1.45 -15.51 37.18
N GLY A 623 -2.44 -15.96 36.41
CA GLY A 623 -2.34 -16.22 34.97
C GLY A 623 -3.13 -17.46 34.54
N CYS A 624 -2.86 -18.00 33.35
CA CYS A 624 -3.48 -19.24 32.89
C CYS A 624 -2.47 -20.23 32.29
N THR A 625 -2.81 -21.51 32.31
CA THR A 625 -2.15 -22.51 31.46
C THR A 625 -2.85 -22.50 30.10
N ALA A 626 -2.05 -22.53 29.03
CA ALA A 626 -2.55 -22.56 27.67
C ALA A 626 -1.79 -23.59 26.85
N LYS A 627 -2.47 -24.21 25.89
CA LYS A 627 -1.91 -25.16 24.94
C LYS A 627 -1.62 -24.45 23.63
N ARG A 628 -0.37 -24.55 23.19
CA ARG A 628 0.12 -24.04 21.90
C ARG A 628 -0.31 -24.94 20.74
N ALA A 629 -0.21 -24.43 19.51
CA ALA A 629 -0.54 -25.18 18.31
C ALA A 629 0.32 -26.45 18.14
N ASN A 630 1.58 -26.41 18.60
CA ASN A 630 2.50 -27.55 18.60
C ASN A 630 2.20 -28.61 19.69
N GLY A 631 1.19 -28.38 20.53
CA GLY A 631 0.79 -29.26 21.63
C GLY A 631 1.47 -28.98 22.99
N GLU A 632 2.46 -28.09 23.03
CA GLU A 632 3.14 -27.69 24.27
C GLU A 632 2.20 -26.92 25.21
N THR A 633 2.28 -27.19 26.51
CA THR A 633 1.54 -26.44 27.53
C THR A 633 2.44 -25.36 28.13
N ILE A 634 1.97 -24.12 28.10
CA ILE A 634 2.70 -22.95 28.56
C ILE A 634 1.98 -22.24 29.71
N LYS A 635 2.75 -21.48 30.49
CA LYS A 635 2.21 -20.53 31.47
C LYS A 635 2.12 -19.16 30.81
N LEU A 636 0.91 -18.66 30.66
CA LEU A 636 0.63 -17.33 30.14
C LEU A 636 0.30 -16.40 31.31
N SER A 637 1.07 -15.32 31.44
CA SER A 637 0.73 -14.23 32.33
C SER A 637 -0.49 -13.50 31.78
N ILE A 638 -1.54 -13.42 32.59
CA ILE A 638 -2.74 -12.64 32.32
C ILE A 638 -3.14 -11.93 33.62
N GLY A 639 -3.51 -10.66 33.54
CA GLY A 639 -3.96 -9.88 34.70
C GLY A 639 -5.17 -10.48 35.45
N ALA A 640 -5.24 -10.26 36.77
CA ALA A 640 -6.26 -10.84 37.64
C ALA A 640 -7.72 -10.48 37.26
N GLU A 641 -7.95 -9.33 36.60
CA GLU A 641 -9.28 -8.91 36.12
C GLU A 641 -9.84 -9.80 35.00
N LEU A 642 -8.97 -10.51 34.26
CA LEU A 642 -9.34 -11.39 33.15
C LEU A 642 -9.70 -12.81 33.60
N GLY A 643 -9.12 -13.26 34.72
CA GLY A 643 -9.31 -14.62 35.23
C GLY A 643 -10.73 -14.98 35.66
N ALA A 644 -11.61 -13.98 35.80
CA ALA A 644 -13.02 -14.18 36.16
C ALA A 644 -13.97 -14.42 34.97
N THR A 645 -13.53 -14.23 33.71
CA THR A 645 -14.42 -14.34 32.53
C THR A 645 -13.83 -15.13 31.37
N LEU A 646 -12.51 -15.12 31.19
CA LEU A 646 -11.87 -16.11 30.34
C LEU A 646 -12.21 -17.50 30.92
N ALA A 647 -12.43 -18.49 30.07
CA ALA A 647 -12.72 -19.85 30.51
C ALA A 647 -11.91 -20.87 29.69
N ALA A 648 -11.93 -22.13 30.11
CA ALA A 648 -11.38 -23.22 29.31
C ALA A 648 -11.99 -23.23 27.89
N ASP A 649 -11.23 -23.72 26.92
CA ASP A 649 -11.58 -23.81 25.49
C ASP A 649 -11.70 -22.47 24.75
N TRP A 650 -11.50 -21.33 25.41
CA TRP A 650 -11.30 -20.06 24.72
C TRP A 650 -9.94 -20.07 24.02
N MET A 651 -9.86 -19.45 22.85
CA MET A 651 -8.62 -19.34 22.09
C MET A 651 -8.19 -17.88 22.01
N ILE A 652 -6.90 -17.63 22.19
CA ILE A 652 -6.30 -16.30 22.05
C ILE A 652 -5.32 -16.38 20.89
N HIS A 653 -5.51 -15.55 19.88
CA HIS A 653 -4.54 -15.33 18.82
C HIS A 653 -3.80 -14.02 19.07
N GLY A 654 -2.47 -14.02 18.98
CA GLY A 654 -1.69 -12.81 19.16
C GLY A 654 -0.19 -13.04 19.18
N LEU A 655 0.53 -11.94 19.38
CA LEU A 655 1.99 -11.93 19.46
C LEU A 655 2.45 -12.23 20.88
N PHE A 656 2.98 -13.44 21.11
CA PHE A 656 3.45 -13.90 22.41
C PHE A 656 4.98 -13.92 22.48
N GLY A 657 5.54 -13.47 23.60
CA GLY A 657 6.97 -13.53 23.88
C GLY A 657 7.26 -14.32 25.14
N GLN A 658 8.25 -15.22 25.07
CA GLN A 658 8.74 -15.97 26.21
C GLN A 658 9.81 -15.16 26.96
N GLY A 659 9.58 -14.90 28.25
CA GLY A 659 10.59 -14.31 29.13
C GLY A 659 11.68 -15.30 29.54
N GLU A 660 12.78 -14.81 30.10
CA GLU A 660 13.84 -15.66 30.68
C GLU A 660 13.34 -16.54 31.85
N ASP A 661 12.26 -16.11 32.50
CA ASP A 661 11.54 -16.85 33.55
C ASP A 661 10.68 -18.02 33.00
N GLY A 662 10.67 -18.22 31.68
CA GLY A 662 9.86 -19.23 31.00
C GLY A 662 8.38 -18.88 30.91
N THR A 663 7.95 -17.73 31.43
CA THR A 663 6.56 -17.27 31.38
C THR A 663 6.31 -16.52 30.08
N TRP A 664 5.19 -16.83 29.44
CA TRP A 664 4.75 -16.19 28.21
C TRP A 664 3.91 -14.96 28.51
N ARG A 665 4.08 -13.92 27.68
CA ARG A 665 3.37 -12.64 27.79
C ARG A 665 2.92 -12.19 26.41
N LEU A 666 1.84 -11.43 26.36
CA LEU A 666 1.32 -10.86 25.13
C LEU A 666 2.01 -9.51 24.83
N TYR A 667 2.36 -9.27 23.57
CA TYR A 667 3.04 -8.07 23.07
C TYR A 667 2.31 -7.40 21.90
N GLY A 668 1.13 -7.90 21.51
CA GLY A 668 0.32 -7.29 20.46
C GLY A 668 -1.16 -7.36 20.82
N THR A 669 -1.97 -6.53 20.16
CA THR A 669 -3.42 -6.52 20.30
C THR A 669 -3.95 -7.88 19.85
N PRO A 670 -4.56 -8.67 20.75
CA PRO A 670 -4.93 -10.03 20.42
C PRO A 670 -6.33 -10.09 19.81
N GLU A 671 -6.64 -11.25 19.24
CA GLU A 671 -8.00 -11.67 18.96
C GLU A 671 -8.38 -12.76 19.95
N VAL A 672 -9.60 -12.65 20.49
CA VAL A 672 -10.08 -13.55 21.53
C VAL A 672 -11.30 -14.28 20.99
N TYR A 673 -11.18 -15.58 20.82
CA TYR A 673 -12.21 -16.41 20.19
C TYR A 673 -12.93 -17.26 21.26
N PRO A 674 -14.27 -17.14 21.36
CA PRO A 674 -15.07 -18.08 22.14
C PRO A 674 -14.94 -19.52 21.62
N PRO A 675 -15.29 -20.54 22.43
CA PRO A 675 -15.13 -21.94 22.07
C PRO A 675 -15.76 -22.33 20.73
N VAL A 676 -16.94 -21.79 20.41
CA VAL A 676 -17.61 -22.02 19.12
C VAL A 676 -16.76 -21.61 17.92
N ILE A 677 -16.00 -20.52 18.05
CA ILE A 677 -15.12 -20.02 16.99
C ILE A 677 -13.85 -20.84 16.93
N ALA A 678 -13.30 -21.22 18.08
CA ALA A 678 -12.15 -22.13 18.14
C ALA A 678 -12.46 -23.46 17.44
N GLN A 679 -13.67 -24.01 17.62
CA GLN A 679 -14.12 -25.20 16.92
C GLN A 679 -14.23 -25.00 15.40
N VAL A 680 -14.79 -23.86 14.94
CA VAL A 680 -14.85 -23.54 13.49
C VAL A 680 -13.44 -23.43 12.89
N LEU A 681 -12.46 -22.96 13.66
CA LEU A 681 -11.05 -22.88 13.26
C LEU A 681 -10.33 -24.25 13.30
N GLY A 682 -10.99 -25.31 13.77
CA GLY A 682 -10.43 -26.66 13.85
C GLY A 682 -9.67 -26.97 15.14
N ALA A 683 -9.80 -26.13 16.18
CA ALA A 683 -9.19 -26.42 17.48
C ALA A 683 -9.91 -27.58 18.19
N PRO A 684 -9.18 -28.49 18.85
CA PRO A 684 -9.77 -29.57 19.63
C PRO A 684 -10.32 -29.02 20.96
N THR A 685 -11.58 -28.58 20.96
CA THR A 685 -12.28 -28.08 22.15
C THR A 685 -12.93 -29.22 22.94
N GLY A 686 -12.96 -29.11 24.28
CA GLY A 686 -13.63 -30.07 25.16
C GLY A 686 -15.17 -30.03 25.10
N VAL A 687 -15.74 -29.03 24.43
CA VAL A 687 -17.18 -28.88 24.20
C VAL A 687 -17.65 -29.89 23.15
N LEU A 688 -18.27 -30.98 23.61
CA LEU A 688 -19.08 -31.87 22.77
C LEU A 688 -20.36 -31.10 22.36
N VAL A 689 -20.57 -30.92 21.06
CA VAL A 689 -21.85 -30.44 20.48
C VAL A 689 -22.88 -31.55 20.50
#